data_AF-A0A0S8E508-F1
#
_entry.id   AF-A0A0S8E508-F1
#
_cell.length_a   1.000
_cell.length_b   1.000
_cell.length_c   1.000
_cell.angle_alpha   90.00
_cell.angle_beta   90.00
_cell.angle_gamma   90.00
#
_symmetry.space_group_name_H-M   'P 1'
#
loop_
_entity.id
_entity.type
_entity.pdbx_description
1 polymer ?
#
loop_
_entity_poly.entity_id
_entity_poly.type
_entity_poly.pdbx_seq_one_letter_code
_entity_poly.pdbx_strand_id
1 'polypeptide(L)'
;MDGRGLRQVSHPPADEAEKAARWRKGWHTDDIHPCYLPDGKIIFSSTRGEHTVLCGGSSHLVAPTLHRMAPDGSNVEQLSNSPVSEFCPLVLGDGRVMYHRWEYIDKGARVAKTVWTMLPDGSQCREVYGLADDTTTVYMYPQPLPADDGRIVCVGTCHFPQGGCLGAIMLVNGLHSNRERGPDPDAKDYVQWDDRYAVTNLTPHVFIQRRTEPGWHFLTDEGRYVHDRNGRSGHLYTHPWPVSDTRFLVSYKVRAADHYKDVPDAYALYLIDTHGHHWPVHKDKNLSCWHPTPLVTRQTPPLVAPTREPTYVAGGRALCVVADVTLGMTGVKPGEVKWIRINEALPRYWSTGRRWGHAVSSSQWKAALWPRVQWGVVPVEKDGSACFEVPANRSIFFQALDADFRELQRERTYVNYKPGEVRSCTGCHGESGRSVPPASMTTPLALQRPPSVPQPQPCDLAENGGTGLAGQVIHYPSDIQPIWDAKCVSCHGKKDPAGDLVLTGDLTTLYSVSYEQLASKEMAGPIIPEFTSFRQGDRGNYNGAYLPPKSLGCYKSALVEVLTSRDDPKNAKDDHTKMLSDRERMIVSRWVDTNYQFYGSYYGRQHSHWAVADPGDPAYDPAHFRRKATFAESVSDHAPAWHR
;
A
#
# COMPACT_ATOMS: atom_id res chain seq x y z
N MET A 1 -39.04 8.26 -7.86
CA MET A 1 -38.76 7.40 -6.69
C MET A 1 -39.08 8.22 -5.45
N ASP A 2 -40.05 7.81 -4.65
CA ASP A 2 -40.54 8.56 -3.47
C ASP A 2 -40.15 7.91 -2.14
N GLY A 3 -39.20 6.96 -2.19
CA GLY A 3 -38.74 6.20 -1.03
C GLY A 3 -39.70 5.10 -0.57
N ARG A 4 -40.90 4.94 -1.17
CA ARG A 4 -41.77 3.81 -0.85
C ARG A 4 -41.15 2.51 -1.35
N GLY A 5 -41.11 1.49 -0.50
CA GLY A 5 -40.55 0.17 -0.82
C GLY A 5 -39.03 0.03 -0.60
N LEU A 6 -38.37 1.02 0.01
CA LEU A 6 -37.01 0.83 0.51
C LEU A 6 -36.99 -0.27 1.58
N ARG A 7 -35.98 -1.13 1.51
CA ARG A 7 -35.71 -2.18 2.50
C ARG A 7 -34.23 -2.20 2.85
N GLN A 8 -33.92 -2.61 4.09
CA GLN A 8 -32.55 -2.94 4.46
C GLN A 8 -32.10 -4.20 3.71
N VAL A 9 -30.86 -4.19 3.23
CA VAL A 9 -30.25 -5.32 2.50
C VAL A 9 -29.08 -5.89 3.27
N SER A 10 -28.16 -5.05 3.75
CA SER A 10 -27.04 -5.50 4.57
C SER A 10 -27.37 -5.52 6.05
N HIS A 11 -26.85 -6.52 6.76
CA HIS A 11 -27.02 -6.71 8.20
C HIS A 11 -25.67 -6.97 8.86
N PRO A 12 -25.47 -6.52 10.12
CA PRO A 12 -24.26 -6.83 10.88
C PRO A 12 -23.90 -8.33 10.88
N PRO A 13 -22.60 -8.69 10.93
CA PRO A 13 -22.20 -10.06 11.21
C PRO A 13 -22.87 -10.58 12.49
N ALA A 14 -23.23 -11.87 12.52
CA ALA A 14 -23.89 -12.48 13.68
C ALA A 14 -23.06 -12.36 14.98
N ASP A 15 -21.74 -12.26 14.84
CA ASP A 15 -20.78 -12.14 15.94
C ASP A 15 -20.34 -10.68 16.22
N GLU A 16 -20.97 -9.67 15.61
CA GLU A 16 -20.57 -8.27 15.79
C GLU A 16 -20.64 -7.82 17.25
N ALA A 17 -21.74 -8.14 17.95
CA ALA A 17 -21.90 -7.76 19.35
C ALA A 17 -20.82 -8.39 20.24
N GLU A 18 -20.47 -9.65 19.97
CA GLU A 18 -19.38 -10.35 20.65
C GLU A 18 -18.03 -9.70 20.35
N LYS A 19 -17.74 -9.37 19.08
CA LYS A 19 -16.50 -8.72 18.66
C LYS A 19 -16.35 -7.33 19.25
N ALA A 20 -17.39 -6.51 19.19
CA ALA A 20 -17.43 -5.17 19.77
C ALA A 20 -17.19 -5.22 21.29
N ALA A 21 -17.75 -6.22 21.98
CA ALA A 21 -17.51 -6.45 23.41
C ALA A 21 -16.08 -6.93 23.68
N ARG A 22 -15.56 -7.87 22.89
CA ARG A 22 -14.24 -8.48 23.06
C ARG A 22 -13.11 -7.49 22.84
N TRP A 23 -13.22 -6.64 21.82
CA TRP A 23 -12.07 -5.85 21.37
C TRP A 23 -12.14 -4.38 21.75
N ARG A 24 -13.25 -3.69 21.44
CA ARG A 24 -13.54 -2.35 21.96
C ARG A 24 -14.94 -1.87 21.56
N LYS A 25 -15.59 -1.14 22.47
CA LYS A 25 -16.79 -0.34 22.14
C LYS A 25 -16.47 0.63 20.99
N GLY A 26 -17.20 0.51 19.90
CA GLY A 26 -17.05 1.34 18.70
C GLY A 26 -16.57 0.59 17.45
N TRP A 27 -16.10 -0.67 17.57
CA TRP A 27 -15.86 -1.52 16.40
C TRP A 27 -17.17 -2.15 15.97
N HIS A 28 -17.79 -1.54 14.97
CA HIS A 28 -18.98 -2.01 14.31
C HIS A 28 -18.68 -2.10 12.81
N THR A 29 -19.52 -2.84 12.12
CA THR A 29 -19.40 -3.02 10.68
C THR A 29 -20.03 -1.84 9.96
N ASP A 30 -19.24 -1.22 9.09
CA ASP A 30 -19.69 -0.18 8.18
C ASP A 30 -19.73 -0.75 6.78
N ASP A 31 -20.88 -0.65 6.11
CA ASP A 31 -21.05 -0.99 4.70
C ASP A 31 -21.38 0.29 3.92
N ILE A 32 -20.51 0.68 2.99
CA ILE A 32 -20.58 1.96 2.28
C ILE A 32 -20.38 1.80 0.78
N HIS A 33 -20.82 2.81 0.02
CA HIS A 33 -20.62 2.92 -1.43
C HIS A 33 -21.09 1.68 -2.23
N PRO A 34 -22.38 1.28 -2.12
CA PRO A 34 -22.89 0.16 -2.87
C PRO A 34 -23.03 0.48 -4.37
N CYS A 35 -22.82 -0.54 -5.21
CA CYS A 35 -23.05 -0.51 -6.66
C CYS A 35 -23.60 -1.86 -7.12
N TYR A 36 -24.42 -1.88 -8.18
CA TYR A 36 -24.89 -3.13 -8.78
C TYR A 36 -23.86 -3.68 -9.76
N LEU A 37 -23.62 -4.99 -9.68
CA LEU A 37 -22.81 -5.76 -10.63
C LEU A 37 -23.67 -6.24 -11.82
N PRO A 38 -23.05 -6.59 -12.97
CA PRO A 38 -23.75 -7.11 -14.15
C PRO A 38 -24.60 -8.37 -13.90
N ASP A 39 -24.23 -9.19 -12.92
CA ASP A 39 -24.97 -10.39 -12.51
C ASP A 39 -26.14 -10.11 -11.54
N GLY A 40 -26.41 -8.84 -11.26
CA GLY A 40 -27.44 -8.38 -10.33
C GLY A 40 -27.00 -8.37 -8.86
N LYS A 41 -25.82 -8.92 -8.51
CA LYS A 41 -25.29 -8.83 -7.14
C LYS A 41 -24.93 -7.38 -6.79
N ILE A 42 -24.71 -7.11 -5.50
CA ILE A 42 -24.32 -5.79 -4.99
C ILE A 42 -22.87 -5.85 -4.54
N ILE A 43 -22.01 -4.97 -5.06
CA ILE A 43 -20.65 -4.73 -4.56
C ILE A 43 -20.65 -3.50 -3.66
N PHE A 44 -19.84 -3.51 -2.59
CA PHE A 44 -19.75 -2.41 -1.62
C PHE A 44 -18.39 -2.44 -0.91
N SER A 45 -18.06 -1.37 -0.21
CA SER A 45 -16.88 -1.32 0.68
C SER A 45 -17.34 -1.67 2.09
N SER A 46 -16.58 -2.49 2.81
CA SER A 46 -16.98 -2.96 4.14
C SER A 46 -15.81 -3.12 5.09
N THR A 47 -16.04 -2.87 6.38
CA THR A 47 -15.07 -3.10 7.47
C THR A 47 -15.12 -4.51 8.05
N ARG A 48 -15.91 -5.42 7.45
CA ARG A 48 -16.01 -6.85 7.86
C ARG A 48 -14.70 -7.64 7.81
N GLY A 49 -13.72 -7.18 7.04
CA GLY A 49 -12.37 -7.76 7.04
C GLY A 49 -11.60 -7.49 8.33
N GLU A 50 -12.13 -6.66 9.24
CA GLU A 50 -11.54 -6.38 10.55
C GLU A 50 -10.14 -5.77 10.48
N HIS A 51 -9.83 -5.03 9.41
CA HIS A 51 -8.54 -4.36 9.27
C HIS A 51 -8.56 -2.98 9.96
N THR A 52 -7.40 -2.58 10.47
CA THR A 52 -7.13 -1.24 11.00
C THR A 52 -6.19 -0.46 10.09
N VAL A 53 -6.33 0.86 10.06
CA VAL A 53 -5.48 1.75 9.28
C VAL A 53 -4.04 1.74 9.82
N LEU A 54 -3.06 1.43 8.98
CA LEU A 54 -1.66 1.26 9.38
C LEU A 54 -0.99 2.56 9.87
N CYS A 55 -1.26 3.69 9.20
CA CYS A 55 -0.70 5.00 9.58
C CYS A 55 -1.41 5.64 10.79
N GLY A 56 -2.50 5.04 11.26
CA GLY A 56 -3.32 5.53 12.35
C GLY A 56 -2.71 5.23 13.72
N GLY A 57 -2.47 6.30 14.50
CA GLY A 57 -2.09 6.24 15.90
C GLY A 57 -3.20 5.74 16.85
N SER A 58 -4.39 5.43 16.34
CA SER A 58 -5.48 4.80 17.08
C SER A 58 -5.83 3.46 16.45
N SER A 59 -6.06 2.42 17.27
CA SER A 59 -6.63 1.15 16.79
C SER A 59 -8.10 1.27 16.37
N HIS A 60 -8.71 2.45 16.50
CA HIS A 60 -10.10 2.73 16.14
C HIS A 60 -10.31 3.07 14.66
N LEU A 61 -9.25 3.39 13.93
CA LEU A 61 -9.37 3.68 12.51
C LEU A 61 -9.35 2.36 11.76
N VAL A 62 -10.43 2.09 11.03
CA VAL A 62 -10.65 0.84 10.28
C VAL A 62 -10.34 1.03 8.80
N ALA A 63 -9.86 -0.02 8.15
CA ALA A 63 -9.58 -0.03 6.72
C ALA A 63 -10.63 -0.89 6.00
N PRO A 64 -11.61 -0.30 5.29
CA PRO A 64 -12.59 -1.08 4.55
C PRO A 64 -11.93 -1.75 3.34
N THR A 65 -12.47 -2.90 2.93
CA THR A 65 -12.12 -3.60 1.69
C THR A 65 -13.39 -3.93 0.90
N LEU A 66 -13.24 -4.32 -0.37
CA LEU A 66 -14.41 -4.59 -1.21
C LEU A 66 -15.05 -5.95 -0.91
N HIS A 67 -16.38 -5.98 -0.93
CA HIS A 67 -17.22 -7.15 -0.71
C HIS A 67 -18.35 -7.18 -1.73
N ARG A 68 -18.91 -8.36 -2.00
CA ARG A 68 -20.15 -8.50 -2.78
C ARG A 68 -21.16 -9.38 -2.06
N MET A 69 -22.44 -9.20 -2.37
CA MET A 69 -23.54 -9.99 -1.81
C MET A 69 -24.65 -10.20 -2.82
N ALA A 70 -25.52 -11.18 -2.57
CA ALA A 70 -26.75 -11.36 -3.34
C ALA A 70 -27.72 -10.17 -3.14
N PRO A 71 -28.67 -9.94 -4.07
CA PRO A 71 -29.61 -8.82 -3.98
C PRO A 71 -30.44 -8.80 -2.68
N ASP A 72 -30.66 -9.95 -2.07
CA ASP A 72 -31.42 -10.10 -0.82
C ASP A 72 -30.59 -9.84 0.44
N GLY A 73 -29.27 -9.68 0.32
CA GLY A 73 -28.34 -9.49 1.44
C GLY A 73 -27.59 -10.75 1.87
N SER A 74 -27.90 -11.91 1.29
CA SER A 74 -27.22 -13.17 1.58
C SER A 74 -25.86 -13.28 0.85
N ASN A 75 -25.07 -14.29 1.21
CA ASN A 75 -23.81 -14.65 0.53
C ASN A 75 -22.83 -13.48 0.40
N VAL A 76 -22.51 -12.83 1.54
CA VAL A 76 -21.47 -11.80 1.58
C VAL A 76 -20.11 -12.45 1.38
N GLU A 77 -19.39 -12.00 0.36
CA GLU A 77 -18.07 -12.51 -0.06
C GLU A 77 -17.05 -11.37 -0.04
N GLN A 78 -15.92 -11.54 0.66
CA GLN A 78 -14.80 -10.59 0.64
C GLN A 78 -14.00 -10.72 -0.67
N LEU A 79 -13.81 -9.61 -1.36
CA LEU A 79 -13.15 -9.56 -2.66
C LEU A 79 -11.65 -9.23 -2.58
N SER A 80 -11.17 -8.72 -1.45
CA SER A 80 -9.76 -8.34 -1.29
C SER A 80 -9.32 -8.44 0.16
N ASN A 81 -8.07 -8.85 0.38
CA ASN A 81 -7.40 -8.86 1.68
C ASN A 81 -6.29 -7.79 1.76
N SER A 82 -6.53 -6.65 1.10
CA SER A 82 -5.66 -5.49 1.12
C SER A 82 -5.35 -5.05 2.57
N PRO A 83 -4.07 -4.72 2.90
CA PRO A 83 -3.70 -4.24 4.24
C PRO A 83 -4.12 -2.79 4.49
N VAL A 84 -4.70 -2.14 3.48
CA VAL A 84 -5.06 -0.72 3.46
C VAL A 84 -6.43 -0.52 2.80
N SER A 85 -6.97 0.68 2.92
CA SER A 85 -8.36 0.94 2.53
C SER A 85 -8.59 0.85 1.01
N GLU A 86 -9.68 0.18 0.64
CA GLU A 86 -10.26 0.12 -0.69
C GLU A 86 -11.74 0.51 -0.63
N PHE A 87 -12.18 1.43 -1.47
CA PHE A 87 -13.56 1.93 -1.43
C PHE A 87 -14.00 2.62 -2.72
N CYS A 88 -15.27 3.05 -2.75
CA CYS A 88 -15.93 3.67 -3.90
C CYS A 88 -15.95 2.77 -5.15
N PRO A 89 -16.42 1.50 -5.06
CA PRO A 89 -16.53 0.65 -6.22
C PRO A 89 -17.60 1.17 -7.20
N LEU A 90 -17.31 1.06 -8.49
CA LEU A 90 -18.26 1.30 -9.57
C LEU A 90 -17.97 0.37 -10.75
N VAL A 91 -18.99 0.08 -11.56
CA VAL A 91 -18.84 -0.81 -12.72
C VAL A 91 -18.58 0.00 -14.00
N LEU A 92 -17.52 -0.38 -14.72
CA LEU A 92 -17.11 0.18 -16.01
C LEU A 92 -17.95 -0.36 -17.18
N GLY A 93 -17.85 0.29 -18.34
CA GLY A 93 -18.58 -0.13 -19.55
C GLY A 93 -18.24 -1.55 -20.01
N ASP A 94 -17.03 -2.01 -19.72
CA ASP A 94 -16.54 -3.37 -20.01
C ASP A 94 -16.83 -4.42 -18.93
N GLY A 95 -17.58 -4.06 -17.87
CA GLY A 95 -17.98 -4.97 -16.81
C GLY A 95 -16.94 -5.18 -15.70
N ARG A 96 -15.75 -4.56 -15.79
CA ARG A 96 -14.81 -4.48 -14.66
C ARG A 96 -15.34 -3.56 -13.57
N VAL A 97 -14.83 -3.74 -12.36
CA VAL A 97 -15.07 -2.85 -11.22
C VAL A 97 -13.89 -1.90 -11.09
N MET A 98 -14.11 -0.59 -11.17
CA MET A 98 -13.15 0.44 -10.78
C MET A 98 -13.34 0.82 -9.31
N TYR A 99 -12.26 1.11 -8.60
CA TYR A 99 -12.27 1.46 -7.18
C TYR A 99 -11.04 2.28 -6.79
N HIS A 100 -11.13 2.94 -5.64
CA HIS A 100 -9.99 3.64 -5.04
C HIS A 100 -9.24 2.73 -4.06
N ARG A 101 -7.90 2.81 -4.06
CA ARG A 101 -7.02 2.02 -3.19
C ARG A 101 -5.86 2.87 -2.66
N TRP A 102 -5.57 2.71 -1.38
CA TRP A 102 -4.38 3.29 -0.75
C TRP A 102 -3.14 2.42 -1.04
N GLU A 103 -1.95 3.03 -1.07
CA GLU A 103 -0.70 2.28 -1.29
C GLU A 103 0.43 2.67 -0.35
N TYR A 104 0.94 1.69 0.41
CA TYR A 104 1.97 1.89 1.44
C TYR A 104 3.27 1.13 1.20
N ILE A 105 3.34 0.20 0.23
CA ILE A 105 4.53 -0.65 0.08
C ILE A 105 5.78 0.18 -0.22
N ASP A 106 6.58 0.38 0.83
CA ASP A 106 7.74 1.27 0.84
C ASP A 106 7.39 2.67 0.29
N LYS A 107 6.20 3.22 0.58
CA LYS A 107 5.74 4.56 0.12
C LYS A 107 5.29 5.41 1.31
N GLY A 108 5.42 6.74 1.20
CA GLY A 108 4.86 7.64 2.20
C GLY A 108 3.34 7.43 2.35
N ALA A 109 2.87 7.36 3.59
CA ALA A 109 1.47 7.00 3.88
C ALA A 109 0.43 8.00 3.38
N ARG A 110 0.85 9.19 2.95
CA ARG A 110 -0.02 10.29 2.52
C ARG A 110 0.05 10.56 1.01
N VAL A 111 0.98 9.91 0.31
CA VAL A 111 1.03 9.87 -1.16
C VAL A 111 0.34 8.60 -1.67
N ALA A 112 0.27 8.42 -2.99
CA ALA A 112 -0.22 7.20 -3.65
C ALA A 112 -1.60 6.74 -3.12
N LYS A 113 -2.62 7.56 -3.42
CA LYS A 113 -4.03 7.25 -3.21
C LYS A 113 -4.68 7.17 -4.58
N THR A 114 -4.86 5.93 -5.02
CA THR A 114 -4.77 5.53 -6.43
C THR A 114 -6.06 4.91 -6.92
N VAL A 115 -6.19 4.77 -8.24
CA VAL A 115 -7.37 4.20 -8.89
C VAL A 115 -6.99 2.85 -9.52
N TRP A 116 -7.83 1.85 -9.28
CA TRP A 116 -7.62 0.46 -9.69
C TRP A 116 -8.87 -0.12 -10.33
N THR A 117 -8.71 -1.22 -11.06
CA THR A 117 -9.79 -2.07 -11.53
C THR A 117 -9.61 -3.51 -11.07
N MET A 118 -10.69 -4.27 -10.98
CA MET A 118 -10.69 -5.73 -10.79
C MET A 118 -11.85 -6.35 -11.57
N LEU A 119 -11.85 -7.67 -11.73
CA LEU A 119 -13.06 -8.38 -12.16
C LEU A 119 -14.10 -8.43 -11.03
N PRO A 120 -15.39 -8.63 -11.33
CA PRO A 120 -16.47 -8.67 -10.32
C PRO A 120 -16.30 -9.69 -9.19
N ASP A 121 -15.38 -10.66 -9.31
CA ASP A 121 -15.06 -11.66 -8.29
C ASP A 121 -13.76 -11.36 -7.51
N GLY A 122 -13.18 -10.18 -7.71
CA GLY A 122 -11.95 -9.74 -7.04
C GLY A 122 -10.65 -10.17 -7.70
N SER A 123 -10.68 -10.95 -8.80
CA SER A 123 -9.46 -11.30 -9.54
C SER A 123 -8.95 -10.19 -10.45
N GLN A 124 -7.70 -10.35 -10.93
CA GLN A 124 -7.07 -9.49 -11.93
C GLN A 124 -7.08 -8.00 -11.55
N CYS A 125 -6.73 -7.69 -10.29
CA CYS A 125 -6.59 -6.30 -9.87
C CYS A 125 -5.53 -5.55 -10.70
N ARG A 126 -5.85 -4.45 -11.36
CA ARG A 126 -4.95 -3.70 -12.24
C ARG A 126 -5.01 -2.21 -11.92
N GLU A 127 -3.85 -1.57 -11.95
CA GLU A 127 -3.78 -0.13 -11.76
C GLU A 127 -4.42 0.61 -12.96
N VAL A 128 -5.12 1.70 -12.66
CA VAL A 128 -5.65 2.65 -13.66
C VAL A 128 -4.86 3.95 -13.63
N TYR A 129 -4.56 4.49 -12.43
CA TYR A 129 -3.78 5.71 -12.26
C TYR A 129 -3.25 5.92 -10.84
N GLY A 130 -2.11 6.62 -10.74
CA GLY A 130 -1.60 7.23 -9.51
C GLY A 130 -0.57 6.40 -8.74
N LEU A 131 -0.27 5.16 -9.15
CA LEU A 131 0.68 4.32 -8.40
C LEU A 131 2.10 4.88 -8.39
N ALA A 132 2.54 5.50 -9.47
CA ALA A 132 3.86 6.12 -9.58
C ALA A 132 3.85 7.63 -9.30
N ASP A 133 2.74 8.20 -8.79
CA ASP A 133 2.64 9.62 -8.50
C ASP A 133 3.32 9.96 -7.15
N ASP A 134 4.20 10.96 -7.15
CA ASP A 134 4.89 11.49 -5.95
C ASP A 134 4.28 12.81 -5.46
N THR A 135 2.97 12.95 -5.65
CA THR A 135 2.21 14.08 -5.14
C THR A 135 1.37 13.69 -3.93
N THR A 136 1.03 14.67 -3.10
CA THR A 136 0.08 14.56 -1.99
C THR A 136 -1.37 14.68 -2.44
N THR A 137 -1.62 14.86 -3.74
CA THR A 137 -2.97 14.88 -4.29
C THR A 137 -3.51 13.45 -4.28
N VAL A 138 -4.67 13.29 -3.66
CA VAL A 138 -5.44 12.05 -3.57
C VAL A 138 -6.55 12.11 -4.62
N TYR A 139 -6.73 11.04 -5.40
CA TYR A 139 -7.76 10.95 -6.45
C TYR A 139 -8.98 10.17 -5.94
N MET A 140 -10.05 10.90 -5.61
CA MET A 140 -11.21 10.36 -4.86
C MET A 140 -12.50 10.49 -5.64
N TYR A 141 -13.46 9.59 -5.37
CA TYR A 141 -14.73 9.49 -6.11
C TYR A 141 -14.53 9.48 -7.64
N PRO A 142 -13.65 8.61 -8.17
CA PRO A 142 -13.45 8.55 -9.61
C PRO A 142 -14.75 8.13 -10.30
N GLN A 143 -15.05 8.72 -11.45
CA GLN A 143 -16.12 8.32 -12.35
C GLN A 143 -15.56 8.20 -13.77
N PRO A 144 -15.86 7.11 -14.51
CA PRO A 144 -15.46 6.98 -15.90
C PRO A 144 -16.24 7.96 -16.76
N LEU A 145 -15.61 8.50 -17.80
CA LEU A 145 -16.34 9.30 -18.77
C LEU A 145 -17.31 8.43 -19.58
N PRO A 146 -18.43 8.99 -20.08
CA PRO A 146 -19.36 8.24 -20.91
C PRO A 146 -18.66 7.68 -22.16
N ALA A 147 -18.82 6.37 -22.40
CA ALA A 147 -18.19 5.64 -23.51
C ALA A 147 -16.65 5.65 -23.52
N ASP A 148 -16.00 5.96 -22.40
CA ASP A 148 -14.54 5.98 -22.27
C ASP A 148 -14.09 5.52 -20.87
N ASP A 149 -13.60 4.29 -20.80
CA ASP A 149 -13.10 3.68 -19.56
C ASP A 149 -11.62 4.03 -19.26
N GLY A 150 -10.96 4.82 -20.12
CA GLY A 150 -9.56 5.25 -19.98
C GLY A 150 -9.40 6.65 -19.37
N ARG A 151 -10.46 7.46 -19.41
CA ARG A 151 -10.52 8.78 -18.78
C ARG A 151 -11.49 8.80 -17.62
N ILE A 152 -11.08 9.43 -16.52
CA ILE A 152 -11.88 9.55 -15.31
C ILE A 152 -11.96 11.00 -14.86
N VAL A 153 -13.10 11.39 -14.30
CA VAL A 153 -13.23 12.62 -13.51
C VAL A 153 -13.23 12.24 -12.03
N CYS A 154 -12.52 12.99 -11.19
CA CYS A 154 -12.42 12.72 -9.76
C CYS A 154 -12.23 14.01 -8.96
N VAL A 155 -12.29 13.88 -7.63
CA VAL A 155 -11.87 14.93 -6.70
C VAL A 155 -10.37 14.79 -6.45
N GLY A 156 -9.60 15.84 -6.73
CA GLY A 156 -8.22 15.99 -6.27
C GLY A 156 -8.21 16.66 -4.89
N THR A 157 -7.80 15.93 -3.85
CA THR A 157 -7.98 16.31 -2.45
C THR A 157 -6.76 15.97 -1.59
N CYS A 158 -6.67 16.53 -0.38
CA CYS A 158 -5.62 16.18 0.59
C CYS A 158 -6.09 14.99 1.46
N HIS A 159 -5.15 14.25 2.06
CA HIS A 159 -5.49 13.07 2.86
C HIS A 159 -6.23 13.42 4.19
N PHE A 160 -5.84 14.50 4.91
CA PHE A 160 -6.43 15.01 6.17
C PHE A 160 -6.56 16.56 6.15
N PRO A 161 -7.43 17.27 6.93
CA PRO A 161 -8.39 16.86 7.97
C PRO A 161 -9.78 16.43 7.51
N GLN A 162 -10.15 16.67 6.25
CA GLN A 162 -11.49 16.36 5.74
C GLN A 162 -11.49 15.07 4.89
N GLY A 163 -10.52 14.19 5.16
CA GLY A 163 -10.55 12.78 4.82
C GLY A 163 -10.70 12.46 3.34
N GLY A 164 -9.96 13.12 2.45
CA GLY A 164 -9.97 12.75 1.04
C GLY A 164 -11.32 12.95 0.34
N CYS A 165 -12.18 13.86 0.79
CA CYS A 165 -13.50 14.02 0.15
C CYS A 165 -13.68 15.35 -0.58
N LEU A 166 -12.91 16.38 -0.24
CA LEU A 166 -13.19 17.75 -0.66
C LEU A 166 -11.94 18.36 -1.33
N GLY A 167 -12.10 18.95 -2.50
CA GLY A 167 -10.97 19.53 -3.20
C GLY A 167 -11.34 20.02 -4.60
N ALA A 168 -10.35 20.01 -5.48
CA ALA A 168 -10.52 20.37 -6.88
C ALA A 168 -11.23 19.25 -7.65
N ILE A 169 -11.89 19.59 -8.76
CA ILE A 169 -12.28 18.57 -9.74
C ILE A 169 -11.16 18.41 -10.75
N MET A 170 -10.73 17.17 -10.97
CA MET A 170 -9.66 16.83 -11.89
C MET A 170 -10.17 15.84 -12.93
N LEU A 171 -9.71 16.02 -14.17
CA LEU A 171 -9.81 15.03 -15.22
C LEU A 171 -8.47 14.29 -15.31
N VAL A 172 -8.51 12.97 -15.38
CA VAL A 172 -7.33 12.10 -15.46
C VAL A 172 -7.46 11.21 -16.69
N ASN A 173 -6.46 11.25 -17.56
CA ASN A 173 -6.30 10.34 -18.70
C ASN A 173 -5.30 9.24 -18.33
N GLY A 174 -5.81 8.09 -17.88
CA GLY A 174 -4.99 6.95 -17.47
C GLY A 174 -4.20 6.31 -18.62
N LEU A 175 -4.62 6.54 -19.87
CA LEU A 175 -3.99 6.03 -21.09
C LEU A 175 -2.93 6.97 -21.67
N HIS A 176 -2.72 8.15 -21.07
CA HIS A 176 -1.72 9.10 -21.54
C HIS A 176 -0.31 8.50 -21.43
N SER A 177 0.56 8.78 -22.40
CA SER A 177 1.94 8.27 -22.40
C SER A 177 2.76 8.86 -21.27
N ASN A 178 2.54 10.13 -20.93
CA ASN A 178 3.08 10.76 -19.73
C ASN A 178 2.04 10.71 -18.60
N ARG A 179 2.19 9.75 -17.68
CA ARG A 179 1.25 9.54 -16.57
C ARG A 179 1.54 10.40 -15.33
N GLU A 180 2.31 11.48 -15.48
CA GLU A 180 2.52 12.47 -14.43
C GLU A 180 1.35 13.46 -14.32
N ARG A 181 1.13 14.01 -13.13
CA ARG A 181 0.10 15.03 -12.87
C ARG A 181 0.41 16.40 -13.50
N GLY A 182 1.69 16.74 -13.67
CA GLY A 182 2.13 18.08 -14.08
C GLY A 182 2.38 19.07 -12.92
N PRO A 183 2.73 20.33 -13.25
CA PRO A 183 3.01 21.39 -12.27
C PRO A 183 1.79 21.77 -11.44
N ASP A 184 2.05 22.31 -10.24
CA ASP A 184 1.00 22.93 -9.43
C ASP A 184 0.56 24.28 -10.00
N PRO A 185 -0.71 24.71 -9.82
CA PRO A 185 -1.21 25.99 -10.32
C PRO A 185 -0.46 27.26 -9.88
N ASP A 186 0.33 27.21 -8.80
CA ASP A 186 1.19 28.31 -8.35
C ASP A 186 2.61 28.28 -8.95
N ALA A 187 2.94 27.24 -9.73
CA ALA A 187 4.23 27.10 -10.37
C ALA A 187 4.37 28.01 -11.61
N LYS A 188 5.59 28.48 -11.87
CA LYS A 188 5.88 29.41 -12.98
C LYS A 188 5.64 28.81 -14.36
N ASP A 189 5.80 27.49 -14.49
CA ASP A 189 5.65 26.71 -15.71
C ASP A 189 4.27 26.06 -15.85
N TYR A 190 3.33 26.39 -14.95
CA TYR A 190 1.96 25.92 -15.04
C TYR A 190 1.26 26.48 -16.27
N VAL A 191 0.62 25.57 -17.02
CA VAL A 191 -0.28 25.90 -18.11
C VAL A 191 -1.62 25.25 -17.80
N GLN A 192 -2.68 26.05 -17.77
CA GLN A 192 -4.04 25.53 -17.62
C GLN A 192 -4.41 24.72 -18.88
N TRP A 193 -4.98 23.52 -18.70
CA TRP A 193 -5.34 22.61 -19.81
C TRP A 193 -4.15 22.04 -20.60
N ASP A 194 -2.98 21.91 -19.95
CA ASP A 194 -1.77 21.35 -20.56
C ASP A 194 -1.94 19.86 -20.93
N ASP A 195 -1.86 19.56 -22.22
CA ASP A 195 -2.03 18.22 -22.78
C ASP A 195 -0.76 17.36 -22.68
N ARG A 196 0.35 17.91 -22.18
CA ARG A 196 1.60 17.16 -21.93
C ARG A 196 1.49 16.21 -20.74
N TYR A 197 0.50 16.37 -19.88
CA TYR A 197 0.34 15.63 -18.62
C TYR A 197 -0.99 14.87 -18.59
N ALA A 198 -1.04 13.80 -17.79
CA ALA A 198 -2.24 12.96 -17.68
C ALA A 198 -3.37 13.60 -16.88
N VAL A 199 -3.08 14.65 -16.11
CA VAL A 199 -4.04 15.25 -15.19
C VAL A 199 -4.28 16.69 -15.54
N THR A 200 -5.55 17.07 -15.48
CA THR A 200 -6.03 18.40 -15.75
C THR A 200 -6.89 18.86 -14.59
N ASN A 201 -6.50 19.94 -13.90
CA ASN A 201 -7.33 20.53 -12.84
C ASN A 201 -8.43 21.39 -13.46
N LEU A 202 -9.70 20.93 -13.41
CA LEU A 202 -10.86 21.64 -13.95
C LEU A 202 -11.24 22.89 -13.14
N THR A 203 -10.80 22.96 -11.89
CA THR A 203 -11.13 24.01 -10.94
C THR A 203 -9.84 24.59 -10.33
N PRO A 204 -9.01 25.29 -11.11
CA PRO A 204 -7.64 25.63 -10.72
C PRO A 204 -7.53 26.62 -9.56
N HIS A 205 -8.60 27.35 -9.25
CA HIS A 205 -8.67 28.24 -8.08
C HIS A 205 -8.55 27.50 -6.74
N VAL A 206 -8.55 26.16 -6.73
CA VAL A 206 -8.14 25.35 -5.59
C VAL A 206 -7.23 24.22 -6.05
N PHE A 207 -6.17 23.95 -5.27
CA PHE A 207 -5.34 22.76 -5.47
C PHE A 207 -4.66 22.28 -4.18
N ILE A 208 -4.05 21.10 -4.28
CA ILE A 208 -3.24 20.52 -3.22
C ILE A 208 -1.81 20.57 -3.69
N GLN A 209 -1.01 21.41 -3.04
CA GLN A 209 0.38 21.58 -3.37
C GLN A 209 1.16 20.30 -3.06
N ARG A 210 2.04 19.91 -3.98
CA ARG A 210 2.89 18.73 -3.86
C ARG A 210 3.64 18.74 -2.53
N ARG A 211 3.58 17.61 -1.81
CA ARG A 211 4.26 17.38 -0.51
C ARG A 211 3.75 18.23 0.65
N THR A 212 2.66 18.98 0.45
CA THR A 212 2.02 19.77 1.50
C THR A 212 0.77 19.05 2.01
N GLU A 213 0.72 18.81 3.31
CA GLU A 213 -0.47 18.33 4.01
C GLU A 213 -0.41 18.79 5.48
N PRO A 214 -1.54 19.22 6.08
CA PRO A 214 -2.90 19.26 5.51
C PRO A 214 -3.27 20.58 4.83
N GLY A 215 -4.40 20.57 4.13
CA GLY A 215 -5.06 21.77 3.61
C GLY A 215 -5.03 21.93 2.09
N TRP A 216 -5.55 23.06 1.65
CA TRP A 216 -5.69 23.44 0.25
C TRP A 216 -5.04 24.80 0.01
N HIS A 217 -4.67 25.06 -1.23
CA HIS A 217 -4.27 26.37 -1.69
C HIS A 217 -5.40 26.97 -2.51
N PHE A 218 -5.87 28.15 -2.12
CA PHE A 218 -6.98 28.85 -2.77
C PHE A 218 -6.49 30.12 -3.45
N LEU A 219 -6.92 30.34 -4.70
CA LEU A 219 -6.66 31.56 -5.44
C LEU A 219 -7.51 32.70 -4.86
N THR A 220 -6.88 33.79 -4.44
CA THR A 220 -7.55 34.99 -3.95
C THR A 220 -7.86 35.96 -5.10
N ASP A 221 -8.70 36.95 -4.82
CA ASP A 221 -9.05 38.00 -5.78
C ASP A 221 -7.83 38.84 -6.22
N GLU A 222 -6.77 38.90 -5.41
CA GLU A 222 -5.49 39.52 -5.76
C GLU A 222 -4.61 38.64 -6.67
N GLY A 223 -5.10 37.49 -7.13
CA GLY A 223 -4.40 36.58 -8.03
C GLY A 223 -3.26 35.78 -7.37
N ARG A 224 -3.29 35.59 -6.05
CA ARG A 224 -2.29 34.81 -5.31
C ARG A 224 -2.92 33.62 -4.62
N TYR A 225 -2.16 32.54 -4.45
CA TYR A 225 -2.62 31.38 -3.69
C TYR A 225 -2.32 31.52 -2.20
N VAL A 226 -3.30 31.20 -1.36
CA VAL A 226 -3.16 31.15 0.11
C VAL A 226 -3.42 29.74 0.62
N HIS A 227 -2.54 29.27 1.51
CA HIS A 227 -2.69 27.96 2.16
C HIS A 227 -3.69 28.05 3.31
N ASP A 228 -4.69 27.17 3.31
CA ASP A 228 -5.68 27.07 4.37
C ASP A 228 -5.99 25.61 4.71
N ARG A 229 -5.83 25.28 5.99
CA ARG A 229 -6.01 23.95 6.56
C ARG A 229 -7.46 23.63 6.92
N ASN A 230 -8.30 24.65 7.03
CA ASN A 230 -9.71 24.51 7.41
C ASN A 230 -10.64 24.52 6.20
N GLY A 231 -10.15 24.93 5.03
CA GLY A 231 -10.96 24.98 3.81
C GLY A 231 -12.09 26.01 3.91
N ARG A 232 -11.79 27.21 4.41
CA ARG A 232 -12.65 28.40 4.52
C ARG A 232 -12.15 29.60 3.68
N SER A 233 -10.99 29.49 3.03
CA SER A 233 -10.42 30.56 2.19
C SER A 233 -10.81 30.50 0.71
N GLY A 234 -11.64 29.54 0.30
CA GLY A 234 -12.10 29.43 -1.08
C GLY A 234 -13.12 28.31 -1.26
N HIS A 235 -13.46 28.04 -2.51
CA HIS A 235 -14.48 27.04 -2.86
C HIS A 235 -13.91 25.62 -2.92
N LEU A 236 -14.73 24.65 -2.55
CA LEU A 236 -14.39 23.22 -2.55
C LEU A 236 -15.47 22.43 -3.28
N TYR A 237 -15.05 21.35 -3.92
CA TYR A 237 -15.90 20.48 -4.72
C TYR A 237 -15.82 19.04 -4.23
N THR A 238 -16.84 18.27 -4.57
CA THR A 238 -16.86 16.84 -4.34
C THR A 238 -17.87 16.11 -5.22
N HIS A 239 -17.74 14.78 -5.27
CA HIS A 239 -18.66 13.86 -5.96
C HIS A 239 -19.00 14.28 -7.39
N PRO A 240 -17.99 14.41 -8.29
CA PRO A 240 -18.29 14.64 -9.68
C PRO A 240 -19.10 13.48 -10.24
N TRP A 241 -20.05 13.78 -11.12
CA TRP A 241 -20.78 12.82 -11.93
C TRP A 241 -20.82 13.31 -13.38
N PRO A 242 -20.27 12.58 -14.35
CA PRO A 242 -20.26 13.00 -15.74
C PRO A 242 -21.66 12.89 -16.36
N VAL A 243 -22.13 13.99 -16.95
CA VAL A 243 -23.34 14.01 -17.79
C VAL A 243 -22.99 13.98 -19.29
N SER A 244 -21.78 14.42 -19.63
CA SER A 244 -21.11 14.23 -20.92
C SER A 244 -19.61 14.06 -20.69
N ASP A 245 -18.83 13.96 -21.76
CA ASP A 245 -17.36 14.01 -21.74
C ASP A 245 -16.79 15.39 -21.34
N THR A 246 -17.64 16.40 -21.32
CA THR A 246 -17.29 17.83 -21.18
C THR A 246 -18.02 18.52 -20.04
N ARG A 247 -18.97 17.85 -19.38
CA ARG A 247 -19.82 18.42 -18.33
C ARG A 247 -20.05 17.46 -17.19
N PHE A 248 -20.02 18.00 -15.96
CA PHE A 248 -20.03 17.23 -14.73
C PHE A 248 -20.98 17.87 -13.71
N LEU A 249 -21.89 17.09 -13.13
CA LEU A 249 -22.56 17.49 -11.90
C LEU A 249 -21.57 17.39 -10.75
N VAL A 250 -21.60 18.34 -9.82
CA VAL A 250 -20.72 18.38 -8.66
C VAL A 250 -21.49 18.89 -7.45
N SER A 251 -21.05 18.51 -6.26
CA SER A 251 -21.38 19.22 -5.03
C SER A 251 -20.36 20.33 -4.81
N TYR A 252 -20.83 21.57 -4.74
CA TYR A 252 -20.01 22.77 -4.70
C TYR A 252 -20.28 23.60 -3.44
N LYS A 253 -19.21 24.00 -2.75
CA LYS A 253 -19.30 24.89 -1.60
C LYS A 253 -19.54 26.33 -2.04
N VAL A 254 -20.77 26.82 -1.83
CA VAL A 254 -21.24 28.08 -2.41
C VAL A 254 -20.57 29.30 -1.78
N ARG A 255 -20.46 29.35 -0.45
CA ARG A 255 -19.76 30.43 0.26
C ARG A 255 -18.38 29.95 0.68
N ALA A 256 -17.34 30.67 0.27
CA ALA A 256 -15.95 30.30 0.56
C ALA A 256 -15.69 30.12 2.06
N ALA A 257 -16.24 31.00 2.91
CA ALA A 257 -16.06 30.98 4.36
C ALA A 257 -16.78 29.84 5.09
N ASP A 258 -17.75 29.18 4.44
CA ASP A 258 -18.51 28.11 5.08
C ASP A 258 -17.64 26.89 5.34
N HIS A 259 -18.00 26.16 6.38
CA HIS A 259 -17.42 24.87 6.70
C HIS A 259 -18.54 23.88 6.98
N TYR A 260 -18.49 22.70 6.35
CA TYR A 260 -19.64 21.77 6.32
C TYR A 260 -20.06 21.25 7.70
N LYS A 261 -19.17 21.29 8.70
CA LYS A 261 -19.53 20.90 10.08
C LYS A 261 -20.31 21.97 10.82
N ASP A 262 -20.19 23.22 10.38
CA ASP A 262 -20.69 24.40 11.08
C ASP A 262 -21.88 25.04 10.35
N VAL A 263 -21.99 24.81 9.05
CA VAL A 263 -23.02 25.37 8.18
C VAL A 263 -23.77 24.23 7.48
N PRO A 264 -25.03 23.97 7.83
CA PRO A 264 -25.76 22.79 7.36
C PRO A 264 -26.06 22.84 5.86
N ASP A 265 -26.21 24.03 5.24
CA ASP A 265 -26.51 24.26 3.82
C ASP A 265 -25.30 24.72 2.97
N ALA A 266 -24.08 24.40 3.42
CA ALA A 266 -22.84 24.87 2.79
C ALA A 266 -22.64 24.44 1.32
N TYR A 267 -23.14 23.27 0.93
CA TYR A 267 -22.96 22.71 -0.41
C TYR A 267 -24.27 22.67 -1.21
N ALA A 268 -24.17 22.96 -2.50
CA ALA A 268 -25.27 22.87 -3.47
C ALA A 268 -24.83 22.09 -4.71
N LEU A 269 -25.77 21.64 -5.53
CA LEU A 269 -25.50 20.96 -6.79
C LEU A 269 -25.28 21.98 -7.90
N TYR A 270 -24.18 21.82 -8.62
CA TYR A 270 -23.80 22.63 -9.76
C TYR A 270 -23.48 21.72 -10.95
N LEU A 271 -23.66 22.25 -12.16
CA LEU A 271 -23.09 21.71 -13.38
C LEU A 271 -21.82 22.52 -13.68
N ILE A 272 -20.72 21.83 -13.94
CA ILE A 272 -19.48 22.45 -14.42
C ILE A 272 -19.08 21.87 -15.78
N ASP A 273 -18.25 22.59 -16.52
CA ASP A 273 -17.65 22.09 -17.76
C ASP A 273 -16.11 22.02 -17.70
N THR A 274 -15.50 21.49 -18.74
CA THR A 274 -14.04 21.40 -18.89
C THR A 274 -13.34 22.76 -19.05
N HIS A 275 -14.07 23.87 -19.12
CA HIS A 275 -13.53 25.22 -19.17
C HIS A 275 -13.69 25.96 -17.83
N GLY A 276 -14.27 25.31 -16.82
CA GLY A 276 -14.48 25.88 -15.49
C GLY A 276 -15.72 26.76 -15.37
N HIS A 277 -16.65 26.73 -16.33
CA HIS A 277 -17.96 27.39 -16.17
C HIS A 277 -18.81 26.67 -15.12
N HIS A 278 -19.68 27.40 -14.42
CA HIS A 278 -20.52 26.90 -13.34
C HIS A 278 -21.97 27.32 -13.55
N TRP A 279 -22.91 26.38 -13.48
CA TRP A 279 -24.35 26.63 -13.52
C TRP A 279 -25.02 26.04 -12.27
N PRO A 280 -25.78 26.81 -11.48
CA PRO A 280 -26.51 26.28 -10.34
C PRO A 280 -27.60 25.32 -10.82
N VAL A 281 -27.70 24.15 -10.18
CA VAL A 281 -28.71 23.13 -10.49
C VAL A 281 -29.73 23.06 -9.36
N HIS A 282 -29.27 22.90 -8.12
CA HIS A 282 -30.16 22.78 -6.97
C HIS A 282 -29.44 23.17 -5.68
N LYS A 283 -30.09 24.03 -4.87
CA LYS A 283 -29.68 24.32 -3.51
C LYS A 283 -30.87 24.09 -2.59
N ASP A 284 -30.67 23.26 -1.56
CA ASP A 284 -31.63 23.15 -0.47
C ASP A 284 -31.41 24.29 0.55
N LYS A 285 -32.49 24.72 1.21
CA LYS A 285 -32.45 25.86 2.14
C LYS A 285 -31.84 25.50 3.50
N ASN A 286 -31.89 24.22 3.86
CA ASN A 286 -31.57 23.74 5.21
C ASN A 286 -30.43 22.73 5.20
N LEU A 287 -30.18 22.07 4.08
CA LEU A 287 -29.26 20.94 3.98
C LEU A 287 -28.25 21.12 2.85
N SER A 288 -27.07 20.56 3.05
CA SER A 288 -26.04 20.48 2.02
C SER A 288 -26.40 19.38 1.04
N CYS A 289 -26.30 19.66 -0.25
CA CYS A 289 -26.57 18.68 -1.30
C CYS A 289 -25.28 17.95 -1.70
N TRP A 290 -25.18 16.66 -1.34
CA TRP A 290 -24.04 15.78 -1.61
C TRP A 290 -24.41 14.68 -2.63
N HIS A 291 -23.42 14.17 -3.37
CA HIS A 291 -23.52 12.98 -4.22
C HIS A 291 -24.57 13.08 -5.34
N PRO A 292 -24.45 14.05 -6.27
CA PRO A 292 -25.37 14.12 -7.41
C PRO A 292 -25.35 12.80 -8.20
N THR A 293 -26.50 12.13 -8.25
CA THR A 293 -26.68 10.86 -8.98
C THR A 293 -27.90 10.97 -9.88
N PRO A 294 -27.74 11.26 -11.17
CA PRO A 294 -28.83 11.30 -12.14
C PRO A 294 -29.56 9.96 -12.22
N LEU A 295 -30.90 10.01 -12.25
CA LEU A 295 -31.72 8.86 -12.60
C LEU A 295 -31.83 8.77 -14.13
N VAL A 296 -30.99 7.95 -14.74
CA VAL A 296 -30.94 7.75 -16.19
C VAL A 296 -30.91 6.25 -16.52
N THR A 297 -31.58 5.87 -17.60
CA THR A 297 -31.46 4.50 -18.13
C THR A 297 -30.04 4.27 -18.63
N ARG A 298 -29.42 3.16 -18.22
CA ARG A 298 -28.09 2.74 -18.67
C ARG A 298 -28.16 1.31 -19.20
N GLN A 299 -27.30 0.99 -20.16
CA GLN A 299 -27.08 -0.40 -20.54
C GLN A 299 -26.41 -1.15 -19.39
N THR A 300 -26.87 -2.36 -19.10
CA THR A 300 -26.18 -3.27 -18.19
C THR A 300 -24.83 -3.63 -18.81
N PRO A 301 -23.70 -3.39 -18.13
CA PRO A 301 -22.39 -3.80 -18.63
C PRO A 301 -22.33 -5.33 -18.84
N PRO A 302 -21.42 -5.83 -19.69
CA PRO A 302 -21.32 -7.27 -19.93
C PRO A 302 -20.93 -8.03 -18.67
N LEU A 303 -21.44 -9.25 -18.54
CA LEU A 303 -21.01 -10.16 -17.49
C LEU A 303 -19.59 -10.67 -17.80
N VAL A 304 -18.65 -10.39 -16.89
CA VAL A 304 -17.29 -10.93 -17.00
C VAL A 304 -17.15 -12.11 -16.04
N ALA A 305 -17.01 -13.31 -16.62
CA ALA A 305 -16.79 -14.55 -15.87
C ALA A 305 -15.31 -14.96 -16.00
N PRO A 306 -14.50 -14.83 -14.94
CA PRO A 306 -13.12 -15.30 -14.96
C PRO A 306 -13.03 -16.82 -14.88
N THR A 307 -12.04 -17.36 -15.57
CA THR A 307 -11.67 -18.77 -15.46
C THR A 307 -10.89 -19.01 -14.15
N ARG A 308 -11.27 -20.08 -13.44
CA ARG A 308 -10.58 -20.55 -12.23
C ARG A 308 -10.06 -21.95 -12.47
N GLU A 309 -8.77 -22.15 -12.22
CA GLU A 309 -8.14 -23.47 -12.31
C GLU A 309 -8.48 -24.31 -11.07
N PRO A 310 -9.28 -25.40 -11.20
CA PRO A 310 -9.82 -26.13 -10.05
C PRO A 310 -8.75 -26.67 -9.10
N THR A 311 -7.61 -27.11 -9.63
CA THR A 311 -6.48 -27.63 -8.85
C THR A 311 -5.93 -26.59 -7.86
N TYR A 312 -5.87 -25.32 -8.27
CA TYR A 312 -5.36 -24.25 -7.39
C TYR A 312 -6.45 -23.70 -6.47
N VAL A 313 -7.74 -23.78 -6.85
CA VAL A 313 -8.87 -23.47 -5.96
C VAL A 313 -8.82 -24.36 -4.73
N ALA A 314 -8.71 -25.69 -4.90
CA ALA A 314 -8.70 -26.65 -3.81
C ALA A 314 -7.53 -26.45 -2.82
N GLY A 315 -6.40 -25.91 -3.31
CA GLY A 315 -5.22 -25.63 -2.50
C GLY A 315 -5.14 -24.22 -1.92
N GLY A 316 -6.11 -23.33 -2.19
CA GLY A 316 -6.02 -21.92 -1.78
C GLY A 316 -4.84 -21.17 -2.44
N ARG A 317 -4.51 -21.54 -3.69
CA ARG A 317 -3.37 -21.03 -4.45
C ARG A 317 -3.80 -20.33 -5.73
N ALA A 318 -2.89 -19.61 -6.33
CA ALA A 318 -2.99 -19.03 -7.67
C ALA A 318 -1.66 -19.19 -8.42
N LEU A 319 -1.68 -18.92 -9.72
CA LEU A 319 -0.53 -19.02 -10.60
C LEU A 319 -0.12 -17.63 -11.10
N CYS A 320 1.15 -17.26 -10.90
CA CYS A 320 1.76 -16.07 -11.46
C CYS A 320 2.68 -16.46 -12.62
N VAL A 321 2.53 -15.78 -13.76
CA VAL A 321 3.38 -15.92 -14.94
C VAL A 321 4.01 -14.57 -15.27
N VAL A 322 5.34 -14.51 -15.23
CA VAL A 322 6.13 -13.37 -15.66
C VAL A 322 6.70 -13.69 -17.02
N ALA A 323 6.38 -12.91 -18.05
CA ALA A 323 6.88 -13.14 -19.40
C ALA A 323 8.39 -12.85 -19.49
N ASP A 324 8.82 -11.67 -19.05
CA ASP A 324 10.24 -11.33 -18.88
C ASP A 324 10.37 -10.32 -17.73
N VAL A 325 10.95 -10.79 -16.61
CA VAL A 325 11.12 -9.99 -15.39
C VAL A 325 11.95 -8.73 -15.64
N THR A 326 12.84 -8.71 -16.63
CA THR A 326 13.76 -7.59 -16.90
C THR A 326 13.10 -6.39 -17.58
N LEU A 327 11.92 -6.59 -18.21
CA LEU A 327 11.16 -5.51 -18.81
C LEU A 327 10.66 -4.54 -17.72
N GLY A 328 10.98 -3.25 -17.88
CA GLY A 328 10.65 -2.21 -16.90
C GLY A 328 11.75 -1.96 -15.84
N MET A 329 12.86 -2.71 -15.86
CA MET A 329 14.01 -2.50 -14.96
C MET A 329 15.22 -1.92 -15.70
N THR A 330 15.15 -0.64 -16.09
CA THR A 330 16.25 0.05 -16.77
C THR A 330 17.58 -0.12 -16.02
N GLY A 331 18.59 -0.64 -16.72
CA GLY A 331 19.94 -0.89 -16.18
C GLY A 331 20.19 -2.30 -15.66
N VAL A 332 19.17 -3.15 -15.54
CA VAL A 332 19.33 -4.60 -15.25
C VAL A 332 19.54 -5.37 -16.55
N LYS A 333 20.55 -6.23 -16.60
CA LYS A 333 20.90 -6.99 -17.80
C LYS A 333 20.08 -8.29 -17.89
N PRO A 334 19.77 -8.79 -19.11
CA PRO A 334 19.23 -10.13 -19.28
C PRO A 334 20.08 -11.19 -18.56
N GLY A 335 19.41 -12.07 -17.83
CA GLY A 335 20.05 -13.12 -17.02
C GLY A 335 20.68 -12.65 -15.71
N GLU A 336 20.63 -11.37 -15.36
CA GLU A 336 21.09 -10.87 -14.06
C GLU A 336 20.15 -11.27 -12.92
N VAL A 337 18.84 -11.25 -13.19
CA VAL A 337 17.83 -11.78 -12.26
C VAL A 337 17.87 -13.31 -12.30
N LYS A 338 18.12 -13.93 -11.14
CA LYS A 338 18.16 -15.39 -10.98
C LYS A 338 16.99 -15.93 -10.20
N TRP A 339 16.44 -15.12 -9.30
CA TRP A 339 15.36 -15.55 -8.41
C TRP A 339 14.32 -14.45 -8.26
N ILE A 340 13.09 -14.85 -7.97
CA ILE A 340 12.05 -13.98 -7.45
C ILE A 340 11.77 -14.40 -6.01
N ARG A 341 11.85 -13.46 -5.07
CA ARG A 341 11.39 -13.64 -3.70
C ARG A 341 9.94 -13.18 -3.58
N ILE A 342 9.12 -14.05 -3.00
CA ILE A 342 7.69 -13.83 -2.82
C ILE A 342 7.49 -13.35 -1.39
N ASN A 343 7.08 -12.10 -1.25
CA ASN A 343 6.84 -11.46 0.03
C ASN A 343 5.33 -11.22 0.24
N GLU A 344 4.92 -11.08 1.49
CA GLU A 344 3.59 -10.61 1.86
C GLU A 344 3.68 -9.37 2.75
N ALA A 345 2.84 -8.38 2.46
CA ALA A 345 2.60 -7.25 3.34
C ALA A 345 1.41 -7.56 4.25
N LEU A 346 1.66 -7.70 5.55
CA LEU A 346 0.64 -8.19 6.47
C LEU A 346 -0.38 -7.10 6.84
N PRO A 347 -1.69 -7.38 6.80
CA PRO A 347 -2.70 -6.49 7.35
C PRO A 347 -2.63 -6.43 8.88
N ARG A 348 -3.11 -5.31 9.45
CA ARG A 348 -3.23 -5.16 10.91
C ARG A 348 -4.68 -5.34 11.34
N TYR A 349 -5.00 -6.51 11.87
CA TYR A 349 -6.35 -6.83 12.32
C TYR A 349 -6.78 -6.12 13.61
N TRP A 350 -8.09 -6.00 13.81
CA TRP A 350 -8.74 -5.59 15.06
C TRP A 350 -8.16 -6.33 16.26
N SER A 351 -7.94 -7.63 16.11
CA SER A 351 -7.39 -8.47 17.17
C SER A 351 -6.00 -8.08 17.67
N THR A 352 -5.24 -7.26 16.91
CA THR A 352 -3.93 -6.72 17.30
C THR A 352 -4.03 -5.43 18.14
N GLY A 353 -5.24 -5.09 18.58
CA GLY A 353 -5.55 -3.83 19.26
C GLY A 353 -4.59 -3.48 20.40
N ARG A 354 -4.41 -2.18 20.64
CA ARG A 354 -3.52 -1.68 21.69
C ARG A 354 -4.18 -1.83 23.06
N ARG A 355 -3.67 -2.78 23.84
CA ARG A 355 -4.22 -3.16 25.14
C ARG A 355 -3.46 -2.59 26.34
N TRP A 356 -2.31 -1.92 26.11
CA TRP A 356 -1.40 -1.47 27.16
C TRP A 356 -1.01 0.01 27.00
N GLY A 357 -0.86 0.74 28.11
CA GLY A 357 -0.64 2.20 28.14
C GLY A 357 0.65 2.71 27.49
N HIS A 358 1.61 1.82 27.19
CA HIS A 358 2.86 2.10 26.47
C HIS A 358 2.95 1.42 25.10
N ALA A 359 1.82 0.93 24.56
CA ALA A 359 1.79 0.27 23.26
C ALA A 359 2.04 1.27 22.12
N VAL A 360 2.85 0.86 21.16
CA VAL A 360 3.35 1.72 20.08
C VAL A 360 2.55 1.48 18.82
N SER A 361 2.26 2.57 18.10
CA SER A 361 1.66 2.47 16.77
C SER A 361 2.70 2.02 15.76
N SER A 362 2.33 1.22 14.76
CA SER A 362 3.24 1.02 13.62
C SER A 362 3.57 2.33 12.90
N SER A 363 2.76 3.39 13.05
CA SER A 363 3.11 4.76 12.61
C SER A 363 4.32 5.40 13.31
N GLN A 364 4.77 4.83 14.42
CA GLN A 364 5.99 5.22 15.12
C GLN A 364 7.17 4.33 14.74
N TRP A 365 6.95 3.27 13.97
CA TRP A 365 8.04 2.51 13.36
C TRP A 365 8.74 3.40 12.33
N LYS A 366 10.08 3.36 12.36
CA LYS A 366 10.91 4.34 11.63
C LYS A 366 11.24 3.94 10.19
N ALA A 367 10.88 2.72 9.80
CA ALA A 367 11.16 2.16 8.48
C ALA A 367 9.85 1.88 7.74
N ALA A 368 9.13 0.81 8.09
CA ALA A 368 7.85 0.44 7.47
C ALA A 368 6.68 0.50 8.48
N LEU A 369 5.45 0.73 7.99
CA LEU A 369 4.20 0.70 8.76
C LEU A 369 3.63 -0.72 8.95
N TRP A 370 4.26 -1.70 8.32
CA TRP A 370 3.82 -3.08 8.23
C TRP A 370 5.00 -4.04 8.33
N PRO A 371 4.83 -5.20 9.00
CA PRO A 371 5.76 -6.28 8.92
C PRO A 371 5.56 -7.03 7.61
N ARG A 372 6.67 -7.45 7.01
CA ARG A 372 6.72 -8.35 5.87
C ARG A 372 7.19 -9.73 6.28
N VAL A 373 6.66 -10.74 5.60
CA VAL A 373 7.13 -12.12 5.67
C VAL A 373 7.46 -12.63 4.28
N GLN A 374 8.27 -13.68 4.20
CA GLN A 374 8.76 -14.23 2.94
C GLN A 374 8.22 -15.65 2.76
N TRP A 375 7.42 -15.86 1.74
CA TRP A 375 6.88 -17.18 1.41
C TRP A 375 7.95 -18.12 0.85
N GLY A 376 8.99 -17.56 0.21
CA GLY A 376 10.11 -18.30 -0.34
C GLY A 376 10.67 -17.62 -1.58
N VAL A 377 11.51 -18.35 -2.30
CA VAL A 377 12.08 -17.95 -3.58
C VAL A 377 11.70 -18.91 -4.69
N VAL A 378 11.68 -18.43 -5.93
CA VAL A 378 11.43 -19.23 -7.13
C VAL A 378 12.44 -18.85 -8.22
N PRO A 379 12.88 -19.80 -9.05
CA PRO A 379 13.88 -19.54 -10.08
C PRO A 379 13.30 -18.72 -11.24
N VAL A 380 14.17 -17.92 -11.86
CA VAL A 380 13.91 -17.21 -13.14
C VAL A 380 14.69 -17.91 -14.24
N GLU A 381 14.02 -18.14 -15.37
CA GLU A 381 14.62 -18.77 -16.55
C GLU A 381 15.62 -17.86 -17.26
N LYS A 382 16.44 -18.44 -18.14
CA LYS A 382 17.45 -17.69 -18.91
C LYS A 382 16.87 -16.61 -19.83
N ASP A 383 15.60 -16.74 -20.23
CA ASP A 383 14.87 -15.74 -21.04
C ASP A 383 14.17 -14.67 -20.16
N GLY A 384 14.41 -14.67 -18.85
CA GLY A 384 13.78 -13.75 -17.90
C GLY A 384 12.39 -14.19 -17.45
N SER A 385 11.84 -15.28 -17.98
CA SER A 385 10.50 -15.74 -17.63
C SER A 385 10.45 -16.48 -16.30
N ALA A 386 9.28 -16.44 -15.66
CA ALA A 386 9.01 -17.22 -14.45
C ALA A 386 7.54 -17.66 -14.41
N CYS A 387 7.27 -18.84 -13.87
CA CYS A 387 5.93 -19.39 -13.71
C CYS A 387 5.89 -20.11 -12.36
N PHE A 388 5.07 -19.62 -11.43
CA PHE A 388 5.12 -20.08 -10.05
C PHE A 388 3.82 -19.90 -9.28
N GLU A 389 3.63 -20.74 -8.28
CA GLU A 389 2.50 -20.68 -7.36
C GLU A 389 2.66 -19.55 -6.34
N VAL A 390 1.54 -18.92 -5.99
CA VAL A 390 1.43 -17.92 -4.91
C VAL A 390 0.23 -18.25 -4.02
N PRO A 391 0.28 -17.89 -2.71
CA PRO A 391 -0.87 -18.04 -1.84
C PRO A 391 -1.99 -17.08 -2.27
N ALA A 392 -3.22 -17.57 -2.32
CA ALA A 392 -4.38 -16.75 -2.63
C ALA A 392 -4.92 -16.01 -1.39
N ASN A 393 -5.70 -14.94 -1.63
CA ASN A 393 -6.27 -14.04 -0.62
C ASN A 393 -5.21 -13.43 0.31
N ARG A 394 -3.98 -13.24 -0.21
CA ARG A 394 -2.85 -12.59 0.48
C ARG A 394 -2.38 -11.36 -0.31
N SER A 395 -1.71 -10.44 0.37
CA SER A 395 -1.17 -9.21 -0.23
C SER A 395 0.29 -9.39 -0.63
N ILE A 396 0.47 -10.00 -1.80
CA ILE A 396 1.75 -10.51 -2.29
C ILE A 396 2.48 -9.46 -3.13
N PHE A 397 3.78 -9.32 -2.92
CA PHE A 397 4.66 -8.48 -3.73
C PHE A 397 6.01 -9.17 -3.96
N PHE A 398 6.69 -8.80 -5.04
CA PHE A 398 7.88 -9.50 -5.50
C PHE A 398 9.16 -8.69 -5.34
N GLN A 399 10.27 -9.40 -5.11
CA GLN A 399 11.63 -8.86 -5.25
C GLN A 399 12.38 -9.69 -6.29
N ALA A 400 12.90 -9.03 -7.33
CA ALA A 400 13.82 -9.63 -8.29
C ALA A 400 15.22 -9.68 -7.64
N LEU A 401 15.85 -10.85 -7.63
CA LEU A 401 17.13 -11.07 -6.95
C LEU A 401 18.22 -11.53 -7.93
N ASP A 402 19.46 -11.17 -7.62
CA ASP A 402 20.64 -11.67 -8.30
C ASP A 402 21.03 -13.10 -7.84
N ALA A 403 22.19 -13.58 -8.33
CA ALA A 403 22.72 -14.90 -7.98
C ALA A 403 23.05 -15.07 -6.48
N ASP A 404 23.31 -13.98 -5.78
CA ASP A 404 23.63 -13.94 -4.34
C ASP A 404 22.40 -13.70 -3.47
N PHE A 405 21.19 -13.78 -4.06
CA PHE A 405 19.90 -13.52 -3.41
C PHE A 405 19.73 -12.08 -2.89
N ARG A 406 20.45 -11.12 -3.48
CA ARG A 406 20.33 -9.69 -3.17
C ARG A 406 19.33 -9.04 -4.11
N GLU A 407 18.51 -8.15 -3.57
CA GLU A 407 17.50 -7.44 -4.34
C GLU A 407 18.12 -6.51 -5.39
N LEU A 408 17.69 -6.72 -6.63
CA LEU A 408 17.92 -5.82 -7.76
C LEU A 408 16.79 -4.78 -7.86
N GLN A 409 15.55 -5.20 -7.63
CA GLN A 409 14.35 -4.36 -7.65
C GLN A 409 13.24 -5.01 -6.83
N ARG A 410 12.39 -4.19 -6.21
CA ARG A 410 11.14 -4.62 -5.61
C ARG A 410 9.93 -4.01 -6.29
N GLU A 411 8.85 -4.78 -6.33
CA GLU A 411 7.51 -4.28 -6.61
C GLU A 411 7.05 -3.41 -5.43
N ARG A 412 6.77 -2.13 -5.67
CA ARG A 412 6.31 -1.17 -4.65
C ARG A 412 4.78 -1.02 -4.68
N THR A 413 4.12 -2.17 -4.77
CA THR A 413 2.68 -2.40 -4.71
C THR A 413 2.48 -3.87 -4.33
N TYR A 414 1.24 -4.31 -4.18
CA TYR A 414 0.91 -5.70 -3.95
C TYR A 414 -0.25 -6.15 -4.84
N VAL A 415 -0.29 -7.45 -5.07
CA VAL A 415 -1.32 -8.17 -5.81
C VAL A 415 -2.11 -9.05 -4.86
N ASN A 416 -3.43 -8.99 -4.97
CA ASN A 416 -4.35 -9.88 -4.28
C ASN A 416 -4.86 -10.91 -5.27
N TYR A 417 -4.26 -12.11 -5.22
CA TYR A 417 -4.70 -13.22 -6.05
C TYR A 417 -5.93 -13.87 -5.43
N LYS A 418 -6.85 -14.32 -6.28
CA LYS A 418 -7.96 -15.16 -5.84
C LYS A 418 -7.67 -16.65 -6.07
N PRO A 419 -8.24 -17.58 -5.29
CA PRO A 419 -8.02 -19.02 -5.48
C PRO A 419 -8.33 -19.44 -6.92
N GLY A 420 -7.44 -20.22 -7.55
CA GLY A 420 -7.61 -20.62 -8.95
C GLY A 420 -7.26 -19.57 -9.99
N GLU A 421 -6.86 -18.35 -9.60
CA GLU A 421 -6.46 -17.31 -10.56
C GLU A 421 -5.19 -17.72 -11.31
N VAL A 422 -5.19 -17.54 -12.63
CA VAL A 422 -3.97 -17.53 -13.43
C VAL A 422 -3.77 -16.13 -13.94
N ARG A 423 -2.63 -15.53 -13.61
CA ARG A 423 -2.32 -14.15 -13.95
C ARG A 423 -0.97 -14.07 -14.63
N SER A 424 -0.94 -13.34 -15.74
CA SER A 424 0.31 -12.99 -16.41
C SER A 424 0.65 -11.51 -16.25
N CYS A 425 1.92 -11.21 -16.01
CA CYS A 425 2.52 -9.90 -16.19
C CYS A 425 3.58 -9.96 -17.30
N THR A 426 3.73 -8.85 -18.04
CA THR A 426 4.73 -8.74 -19.11
C THR A 426 6.14 -8.58 -18.55
N GLY A 427 6.29 -7.86 -17.44
CA GLY A 427 7.53 -7.72 -16.71
C GLY A 427 7.35 -7.01 -15.37
N CYS A 428 8.43 -6.50 -14.80
CA CYS A 428 8.41 -5.77 -13.54
C CYS A 428 7.72 -4.41 -13.69
N HIS A 429 6.69 -4.18 -12.88
CA HIS A 429 5.95 -2.92 -12.84
C HIS A 429 6.81 -1.84 -12.18
N GLY A 430 7.32 -0.90 -12.98
CA GLY A 430 8.31 0.07 -12.51
C GLY A 430 8.08 1.47 -13.02
N GLU A 431 8.13 1.69 -14.33
CA GLU A 431 8.22 3.04 -14.86
C GLU A 431 6.84 3.69 -15.10
N SER A 432 6.70 4.97 -14.73
CA SER A 432 5.55 5.78 -15.12
C SER A 432 5.44 5.85 -16.64
N GLY A 433 4.23 5.72 -17.17
CA GLY A 433 3.98 5.89 -18.61
C GLY A 433 4.37 4.73 -19.52
N ARG A 434 4.89 3.61 -18.98
CA ARG A 434 5.31 2.47 -19.80
C ARG A 434 4.29 1.32 -19.77
N SER A 435 3.43 1.26 -20.79
CA SER A 435 2.76 0.02 -21.16
C SER A 435 3.70 -0.77 -22.07
N VAL A 436 4.31 -1.85 -21.58
CA VAL A 436 5.19 -2.68 -22.41
C VAL A 436 4.31 -3.50 -23.36
N PRO A 437 4.44 -3.37 -24.70
CA PRO A 437 3.75 -4.26 -25.62
C PRO A 437 4.23 -5.70 -25.36
N PRO A 438 3.38 -6.72 -25.52
CA PRO A 438 3.83 -8.11 -25.44
C PRO A 438 4.88 -8.35 -26.54
N ALA A 439 6.15 -8.46 -26.16
CA ALA A 439 7.26 -8.56 -27.08
C ALA A 439 7.95 -9.93 -26.95
N SER A 440 7.24 -11.00 -27.31
CA SER A 440 7.83 -12.13 -28.04
C SER A 440 6.74 -13.05 -28.60
N MET A 441 6.93 -13.54 -29.83
CA MET A 441 6.10 -14.62 -30.43
C MET A 441 6.47 -16.02 -29.91
N THR A 442 7.49 -16.13 -29.03
CA THR A 442 7.94 -17.41 -28.46
C THR A 442 7.30 -17.66 -27.11
N THR A 443 6.83 -18.90 -26.88
CA THR A 443 6.37 -19.35 -25.57
C THR A 443 7.50 -19.22 -24.53
N PRO A 444 7.31 -18.47 -23.43
CA PRO A 444 8.29 -18.35 -22.36
C PRO A 444 8.78 -19.71 -21.85
N LEU A 445 10.07 -19.84 -21.56
CA LEU A 445 10.67 -21.09 -21.08
C LEU A 445 10.00 -21.61 -19.81
N ALA A 446 9.57 -20.70 -18.93
CA ALA A 446 8.91 -21.07 -17.68
C ALA A 446 7.57 -21.78 -17.87
N LEU A 447 6.93 -21.64 -19.04
CA LEU A 447 5.69 -22.37 -19.39
C LEU A 447 5.94 -23.75 -19.99
N GLN A 448 7.20 -24.13 -20.24
CA GLN A 448 7.57 -25.43 -20.82
C GLN A 448 7.79 -26.52 -19.74
N ARG A 449 7.62 -26.17 -18.47
CA ARG A 449 7.73 -27.08 -17.32
C ARG A 449 6.63 -26.77 -16.29
N PRO A 450 6.40 -27.66 -15.30
CA PRO A 450 5.49 -27.36 -14.21
C PRO A 450 5.85 -26.05 -13.48
N PRO A 451 4.86 -25.31 -12.96
CA PRO A 451 5.09 -24.13 -12.14
C PRO A 451 6.00 -24.42 -10.95
N SER A 452 6.86 -23.47 -10.62
CA SER A 452 7.69 -23.54 -9.42
C SER A 452 6.83 -23.34 -8.16
N VAL A 453 7.14 -24.09 -7.11
CA VAL A 453 6.60 -23.86 -5.75
C VAL A 453 7.63 -23.03 -4.96
N PRO A 454 7.22 -22.07 -4.12
CA PRO A 454 8.16 -21.31 -3.29
C PRO A 454 9.01 -22.22 -2.40
N GLN A 455 10.33 -22.06 -2.45
CA GLN A 455 11.29 -22.89 -1.72
C GLN A 455 12.11 -22.06 -0.70
N PRO A 456 12.72 -22.70 0.32
CA PRO A 456 13.68 -22.03 1.20
C PRO A 456 14.85 -21.44 0.41
N GLN A 457 15.39 -20.30 0.86
CA GLN A 457 16.67 -19.81 0.37
C GLN A 457 17.82 -20.69 0.90
N PRO A 458 19.03 -20.64 0.31
CA PRO A 458 20.16 -21.42 0.82
C PRO A 458 20.42 -21.24 2.31
N CYS A 459 20.29 -20.04 2.87
CA CYS A 459 20.48 -19.81 4.31
C CYS A 459 19.41 -20.44 5.22
N ASP A 460 18.28 -20.84 4.65
CA ASP A 460 17.16 -21.49 5.33
C ASP A 460 17.22 -23.02 5.22
N LEU A 461 18.07 -23.59 4.36
CA LEU A 461 18.25 -25.04 4.22
C LEU A 461 18.84 -25.67 5.50
N ALA A 462 18.37 -26.86 5.86
CA ALA A 462 18.81 -27.56 7.07
C ALA A 462 20.32 -27.88 7.04
N GLU A 463 20.86 -28.25 5.88
CA GLU A 463 22.30 -28.50 5.65
C GLU A 463 23.16 -27.25 5.88
N ASN A 464 22.59 -26.06 5.70
CA ASN A 464 23.24 -24.77 5.97
C ASN A 464 22.87 -24.22 7.36
N GLY A 465 22.28 -25.04 8.25
CA GLY A 465 21.91 -24.66 9.62
C GLY A 465 20.60 -23.86 9.75
N GLY A 466 19.78 -23.80 8.70
CA GLY A 466 18.42 -23.25 8.72
C GLY A 466 17.36 -24.26 9.18
N THR A 467 16.08 -23.88 9.02
CA THR A 467 14.94 -24.75 9.43
C THR A 467 14.60 -25.82 8.39
N GLY A 468 15.15 -25.73 7.18
CA GLY A 468 14.76 -26.51 6.02
C GLY A 468 13.44 -26.08 5.37
N LEU A 469 12.82 -25.00 5.85
CA LEU A 469 11.47 -24.60 5.47
C LEU A 469 11.44 -23.26 4.72
N ALA A 470 10.59 -23.19 3.71
CA ALA A 470 10.08 -21.91 3.19
C ALA A 470 9.20 -21.23 4.26
N GLY A 471 8.92 -19.94 4.11
CA GLY A 471 8.17 -19.18 5.12
C GLY A 471 9.06 -18.60 6.22
N GLN A 472 9.54 -17.38 6.03
CA GLN A 472 10.47 -16.72 6.93
C GLN A 472 9.89 -15.42 7.49
N VAL A 473 10.02 -15.27 8.81
CA VAL A 473 9.72 -14.03 9.54
C VAL A 473 11.02 -13.32 9.80
N ILE A 474 11.15 -12.09 9.29
CA ILE A 474 12.34 -11.27 9.48
C ILE A 474 12.21 -10.54 10.82
N HIS A 475 13.10 -10.85 11.75
CA HIS A 475 13.07 -10.33 13.12
C HIS A 475 14.48 -9.98 13.60
N TYR A 476 14.79 -8.69 13.67
CA TYR A 476 16.14 -8.20 13.92
C TYR A 476 16.78 -8.75 15.22
N PRO A 477 16.08 -8.76 16.38
CA PRO A 477 16.68 -9.26 17.63
C PRO A 477 17.12 -10.72 17.59
N SER A 478 16.43 -11.57 16.82
CA SER A 478 16.77 -13.00 16.75
C SER A 478 17.65 -13.36 15.56
N ASP A 479 17.56 -12.59 14.47
CA ASP A 479 18.17 -12.98 13.19
C ASP A 479 19.49 -12.23 12.96
N ILE A 480 19.61 -11.01 13.48
CA ILE A 480 20.70 -10.09 13.16
C ILE A 480 21.56 -9.79 14.38
N GLN A 481 20.95 -9.46 15.52
CA GLN A 481 21.71 -9.14 16.73
C GLN A 481 22.68 -10.25 17.16
N PRO A 482 22.33 -11.55 17.13
CA PRO A 482 23.27 -12.60 17.53
C PRO A 482 24.52 -12.69 16.66
N ILE A 483 24.42 -12.29 15.38
CA ILE A 483 25.58 -12.22 14.47
C ILE A 483 26.51 -11.10 14.94
N TRP A 484 25.97 -9.93 15.28
CA TRP A 484 26.75 -8.80 15.77
C TRP A 484 27.40 -9.08 17.12
N ASP A 485 26.67 -9.68 18.04
CA ASP A 485 27.18 -10.05 19.37
C ASP A 485 28.37 -10.99 19.26
N ALA A 486 28.28 -11.99 18.37
CA ALA A 486 29.34 -12.98 18.20
C ALA A 486 30.57 -12.45 17.45
N LYS A 487 30.40 -11.50 16.52
CA LYS A 487 31.42 -11.20 15.48
C LYS A 487 31.82 -9.75 15.33
N CYS A 488 31.09 -8.81 15.93
CA CYS A 488 31.30 -7.39 15.70
C CYS A 488 31.44 -6.59 17.00
N VAL A 489 30.70 -6.96 18.05
CA VAL A 489 30.64 -6.19 19.31
C VAL A 489 32.00 -6.07 20.01
N SER A 490 32.94 -6.99 19.80
CA SER A 490 34.29 -6.88 20.38
C SER A 490 35.05 -5.62 19.93
N CYS A 491 34.83 -5.16 18.69
CA CYS A 491 35.42 -3.92 18.16
C CYS A 491 34.40 -2.78 18.10
N HIS A 492 33.11 -3.10 17.96
CA HIS A 492 31.98 -2.17 17.86
C HIS A 492 31.16 -2.13 19.16
N GLY A 493 31.86 -2.18 20.31
CA GLY A 493 31.25 -2.24 21.64
C GLY A 493 30.86 -0.87 22.19
N LYS A 494 30.53 -0.80 23.49
CA LYS A 494 30.13 0.47 24.15
C LYS A 494 31.27 1.47 24.29
N LYS A 495 32.49 0.97 24.53
CA LYS A 495 33.66 1.78 24.86
C LYS A 495 34.57 1.83 23.64
N ASP A 496 34.89 3.05 23.22
CA ASP A 496 35.77 3.35 22.08
C ASP A 496 35.42 2.54 20.80
N PRO A 497 34.16 2.57 20.33
CA PRO A 497 33.70 1.77 19.19
C PRO A 497 34.47 2.12 17.91
N ALA A 498 34.97 1.09 17.23
CA ALA A 498 35.58 1.24 15.91
C ALA A 498 34.59 1.91 14.93
N GLY A 499 35.09 2.89 14.17
CA GLY A 499 34.29 3.63 13.20
C GLY A 499 33.12 4.41 13.82
N ASP A 500 33.16 4.71 15.12
CA ASP A 500 32.07 5.34 15.87
C ASP A 500 30.75 4.55 15.77
N LEU A 501 30.81 3.23 15.53
CA LEU A 501 29.63 2.40 15.32
C LEU A 501 29.46 1.43 16.49
N VAL A 502 28.39 1.60 17.27
CA VAL A 502 28.03 0.71 18.39
C VAL A 502 27.02 -0.32 17.91
N LEU A 503 27.36 -1.60 18.01
CA LEU A 503 26.54 -2.72 17.52
C LEU A 503 25.99 -3.60 18.65
N THR A 504 25.92 -3.08 19.87
CA THR A 504 25.44 -3.82 21.03
C THR A 504 23.92 -4.02 21.02
N GLY A 505 23.47 -5.16 21.57
CA GLY A 505 22.07 -5.51 21.71
C GLY A 505 21.33 -4.81 22.85
N ASP A 506 21.91 -3.78 23.47
CA ASP A 506 21.28 -3.07 24.58
C ASP A 506 19.93 -2.50 24.17
N LEU A 507 18.96 -2.58 25.08
CA LEU A 507 17.61 -2.11 24.82
C LEU A 507 17.57 -0.59 24.74
N THR A 508 16.96 -0.09 23.66
CA THR A 508 16.38 1.25 23.60
C THR A 508 14.87 1.13 23.82
N THR A 509 14.17 2.26 23.90
CA THR A 509 12.73 2.32 24.14
C THR A 509 11.95 1.36 23.23
N LEU A 510 12.26 1.33 21.93
CA LEU A 510 11.55 0.54 20.93
C LEU A 510 12.44 -0.41 20.13
N TYR A 511 13.76 -0.35 20.27
CA TYR A 511 14.66 -1.15 19.46
C TYR A 511 15.87 -1.61 20.29
N SER A 512 16.97 -1.94 19.62
CA SER A 512 18.30 -2.09 20.21
C SER A 512 19.20 -0.94 19.76
N VAL A 513 20.28 -0.69 20.51
CA VAL A 513 21.30 0.32 20.16
C VAL A 513 21.86 0.07 18.76
N SER A 514 22.25 -1.17 18.46
CA SER A 514 22.72 -1.60 17.14
C SER A 514 21.79 -1.23 15.97
N TYR A 515 20.49 -1.48 16.13
CA TYR A 515 19.51 -1.19 15.09
C TYR A 515 19.39 0.31 14.86
N GLU A 516 19.28 1.10 15.94
CA GLU A 516 19.20 2.55 15.84
C GLU A 516 20.48 3.15 15.25
N GLN A 517 21.66 2.62 15.59
CA GLN A 517 22.94 3.04 15.01
C GLN A 517 22.98 2.76 13.51
N LEU A 518 22.64 1.54 13.07
CA LEU A 518 22.61 1.19 11.66
C LEU A 518 21.57 1.99 10.88
N ALA A 519 20.38 2.22 11.45
CA ALA A 519 19.29 2.94 10.80
C ALA A 519 19.51 4.46 10.76
N SER A 520 19.98 5.07 11.84
CA SER A 520 20.26 6.51 11.91
C SER A 520 21.45 6.92 11.04
N LYS A 521 22.42 6.02 10.84
CA LYS A 521 23.57 6.21 9.95
C LYS A 521 23.32 5.66 8.53
N GLU A 522 22.15 5.06 8.28
CA GLU A 522 21.75 4.43 7.00
C GLU A 522 22.80 3.43 6.45
N MET A 523 23.44 2.66 7.33
CA MET A 523 24.51 1.72 6.97
C MET A 523 24.03 0.54 6.11
N ALA A 524 22.80 0.07 6.33
CA ALA A 524 22.13 -0.91 5.46
C ALA A 524 21.52 -0.28 4.19
N GLY A 525 21.96 0.91 3.81
CA GLY A 525 21.48 1.64 2.63
C GLY A 525 20.34 2.61 2.96
N PRO A 526 19.81 3.31 1.94
CA PRO A 526 18.77 4.32 2.13
C PRO A 526 17.51 3.71 2.75
N ILE A 527 17.02 4.35 3.81
CA ILE A 527 15.75 3.99 4.44
C ILE A 527 14.60 4.71 3.72
N ILE A 528 13.52 3.98 3.42
CA ILE A 528 12.28 4.59 2.94
C ILE A 528 11.29 4.66 4.10
N PRO A 529 11.20 5.81 4.79
CA PRO A 529 10.26 5.99 5.89
C PRO A 529 8.85 6.20 5.33
N GLU A 530 7.93 5.29 5.67
CA GLU A 530 6.54 5.39 5.25
C GLU A 530 5.74 6.42 6.09
N PHE A 531 6.23 6.80 7.27
CA PHE A 531 5.58 7.82 8.10
C PHE A 531 6.57 8.73 8.84
N THR A 532 7.39 8.18 9.76
CA THR A 532 8.48 8.95 10.38
C THR A 532 9.82 8.29 10.17
N SER A 533 10.89 9.07 10.20
CA SER A 533 12.28 8.62 10.09
C SER A 533 13.08 8.94 11.35
N PHE A 534 14.28 8.37 11.46
CA PHE A 534 15.24 8.71 12.52
C PHE A 534 15.88 10.10 12.34
N ARG A 535 16.07 10.55 11.08
CA ARG A 535 16.85 11.76 10.77
C ARG A 535 16.02 12.98 10.38
N GLN A 536 14.86 12.76 9.75
CA GLN A 536 14.11 13.81 9.06
C GLN A 536 12.70 14.02 9.63
N GLY A 537 12.33 13.33 10.71
CA GLY A 537 10.99 13.43 11.28
C GLY A 537 9.91 12.86 10.36
N ASP A 538 8.80 13.58 10.18
CA ASP A 538 7.68 13.18 9.33
C ASP A 538 8.06 13.17 7.84
N ARG A 539 7.77 12.04 7.18
CA ARG A 539 8.07 11.77 5.78
C ARG A 539 6.87 11.15 5.04
N GLY A 540 5.67 11.17 5.62
CA GLY A 540 4.49 10.56 5.02
C GLY A 540 4.09 11.14 3.66
N ASN A 541 4.51 12.38 3.36
CA ASN A 541 4.21 13.12 2.12
C ASN A 541 5.21 12.86 0.97
N TYR A 542 6.16 11.93 1.12
CA TYR A 542 7.25 11.72 0.16
C TYR A 542 7.32 10.26 -0.31
N ASN A 543 8.18 9.99 -1.29
CA ASN A 543 8.53 8.65 -1.78
C ASN A 543 7.35 7.90 -2.42
N GLY A 544 6.43 8.58 -3.10
CA GLY A 544 5.36 7.96 -3.89
C GLY A 544 5.84 7.46 -5.25
N ALA A 545 6.80 8.17 -5.85
CA ALA A 545 7.35 7.88 -7.19
C ALA A 545 7.98 6.48 -7.29
N TYR A 546 8.14 6.01 -8.52
CA TYR A 546 9.01 4.89 -8.85
C TYR A 546 10.45 5.07 -8.32
N LEU A 547 11.11 3.96 -8.02
CA LEU A 547 12.53 3.91 -7.67
C LEU A 547 13.27 2.97 -8.65
N PRO A 548 14.39 3.44 -9.27
CA PRO A 548 15.14 2.62 -10.21
C PRO A 548 15.76 1.36 -9.58
N PRO A 549 16.12 0.35 -10.39
CA PRO A 549 16.87 -0.81 -9.92
C PRO A 549 18.12 -0.43 -9.15
N LYS A 550 18.43 -1.21 -8.12
CA LYS A 550 19.60 -1.07 -7.25
C LYS A 550 19.67 0.30 -6.56
N SER A 551 18.54 1.00 -6.39
CA SER A 551 18.50 2.26 -5.64
C SER A 551 18.31 2.06 -4.13
N LEU A 552 18.02 0.84 -3.68
CA LEU A 552 17.77 0.46 -2.29
C LEU A 552 18.51 -0.85 -1.96
N GLY A 553 18.44 -1.24 -0.69
CA GLY A 553 18.89 -2.55 -0.23
C GLY A 553 20.39 -2.77 -0.37
N CYS A 554 20.79 -4.02 -0.60
CA CYS A 554 22.19 -4.44 -0.59
C CYS A 554 23.09 -3.62 -1.51
N TYR A 555 22.60 -3.22 -2.69
CA TYR A 555 23.39 -2.48 -3.69
C TYR A 555 23.70 -1.04 -3.31
N LYS A 556 23.01 -0.47 -2.32
CA LYS A 556 23.31 0.85 -1.76
C LYS A 556 23.78 0.80 -0.31
N SER A 557 24.02 -0.39 0.23
CA SER A 557 24.41 -0.59 1.61
C SER A 557 25.92 -0.55 1.78
N ALA A 558 26.41 0.47 2.49
CA ALA A 558 27.80 0.54 2.93
C ALA A 558 28.17 -0.64 3.85
N LEU A 559 27.22 -1.15 4.63
CA LEU A 559 27.39 -2.37 5.43
C LEU A 559 27.67 -3.59 4.55
N VAL A 560 26.85 -3.83 3.53
CA VAL A 560 27.05 -4.97 2.61
C VAL A 560 28.33 -4.80 1.81
N GLU A 561 28.65 -3.58 1.38
CA GLU A 561 29.90 -3.28 0.67
C GLU A 561 31.13 -3.67 1.50
N VAL A 562 31.22 -3.19 2.75
CA VAL A 562 32.31 -3.56 3.68
C VAL A 562 32.35 -5.08 3.92
N LEU A 563 31.20 -5.74 4.02
CA LEU A 563 31.14 -7.18 4.27
C LEU A 563 31.49 -8.03 3.04
N THR A 564 31.54 -7.47 1.83
CA THR A 564 31.67 -8.25 0.59
C THR A 564 32.79 -7.82 -0.35
N SER A 565 33.24 -6.57 -0.27
CA SER A 565 34.30 -6.02 -1.13
C SER A 565 35.64 -5.98 -0.40
N ARG A 566 36.63 -6.73 -0.90
CA ARG A 566 38.00 -6.64 -0.37
C ARG A 566 38.69 -5.31 -0.67
N ASP A 567 38.20 -4.61 -1.69
CA ASP A 567 38.76 -3.32 -2.13
C ASP A 567 38.24 -2.14 -1.30
N ASP A 568 37.28 -2.37 -0.39
CA ASP A 568 36.84 -1.33 0.54
C ASP A 568 38.02 -0.90 1.44
N PRO A 569 38.33 0.40 1.56
CA PRO A 569 39.43 0.88 2.39
C PRO A 569 39.39 0.41 3.86
N LYS A 570 38.20 0.14 4.40
CA LYS A 570 38.03 -0.37 5.77
C LYS A 570 38.51 -1.82 5.91
N ASN A 571 38.66 -2.55 4.81
CA ASN A 571 39.18 -3.91 4.78
C ASN A 571 40.70 -3.99 4.60
N ALA A 572 41.39 -2.86 4.45
CA ALA A 572 42.84 -2.83 4.29
C ALA A 572 43.61 -3.35 5.52
N LYS A 573 43.07 -3.10 6.72
CA LYS A 573 43.67 -3.54 8.00
C LYS A 573 42.93 -4.73 8.61
N ASP A 574 41.61 -4.62 8.69
CA ASP A 574 40.73 -5.61 9.31
C ASP A 574 39.77 -6.12 8.23
N ASP A 575 40.02 -7.31 7.68
CA ASP A 575 39.28 -7.84 6.52
C ASP A 575 37.88 -8.36 6.93
N HIS A 576 36.87 -7.48 6.88
CA HIS A 576 35.49 -7.79 7.24
C HIS A 576 34.86 -8.82 6.29
N THR A 577 35.43 -9.02 5.09
CA THR A 577 34.88 -9.98 4.12
C THR A 577 34.94 -11.43 4.60
N LYS A 578 35.76 -11.71 5.62
CA LYS A 578 35.93 -13.03 6.25
C LYS A 578 35.14 -13.21 7.55
N MET A 579 34.47 -12.17 8.05
CA MET A 579 33.80 -12.22 9.34
C MET A 579 32.55 -13.10 9.31
N LEU A 580 31.77 -13.02 8.23
CA LEU A 580 30.52 -13.76 8.10
C LEU A 580 30.71 -15.02 7.24
N SER A 581 30.11 -16.13 7.71
CA SER A 581 29.84 -17.27 6.84
C SER A 581 28.87 -16.87 5.72
N ASP A 582 28.81 -17.66 4.65
CA ASP A 582 27.90 -17.39 3.53
C ASP A 582 26.44 -17.36 3.98
N ARG A 583 26.08 -18.23 4.94
CA ARG A 583 24.75 -18.28 5.54
C ARG A 583 24.41 -16.98 6.28
N GLU A 584 25.29 -16.52 7.18
CA GLU A 584 25.06 -15.27 7.94
C GLU A 584 25.03 -14.06 7.02
N ARG A 585 25.91 -14.02 6.02
CA ARG A 585 25.94 -12.96 5.00
C ARG A 585 24.60 -12.88 4.28
N MET A 586 24.03 -14.02 3.88
CA MET A 586 22.72 -14.07 3.23
C MET A 586 21.57 -13.68 4.18
N ILE A 587 21.65 -14.02 5.48
CA ILE A 587 20.68 -13.56 6.49
C ILE A 587 20.72 -12.02 6.61
N VAL A 588 21.93 -11.44 6.68
CA VAL A 588 22.13 -9.98 6.73
C VAL A 588 21.62 -9.34 5.44
N SER A 589 22.01 -9.83 4.26
CA SER A 589 21.51 -9.31 2.97
C SER A 589 19.99 -9.34 2.88
N ARG A 590 19.36 -10.45 3.30
CA ARG A 590 17.90 -10.56 3.35
C ARG A 590 17.28 -9.49 4.25
N TRP A 591 17.85 -9.22 5.41
CA TRP A 591 17.37 -8.16 6.31
C TRP A 591 17.56 -6.76 5.70
N VAL A 592 18.72 -6.49 5.10
CA VAL A 592 19.00 -5.22 4.40
C VAL A 592 17.92 -4.94 3.35
N ASP A 593 17.57 -5.94 2.55
CA ASP A 593 16.55 -5.84 1.51
C ASP A 593 15.11 -5.72 2.06
N THR A 594 14.90 -5.75 3.38
CA THR A 594 13.56 -5.50 3.96
C THR A 594 13.25 -4.04 4.22
N ASN A 595 14.18 -3.11 3.91
CA ASN A 595 14.08 -1.72 4.37
C ASN A 595 14.03 -1.67 5.91
N TYR A 596 15.08 -2.21 6.56
CA TYR A 596 15.28 -2.16 8.02
C TYR A 596 14.14 -2.75 8.87
N GLN A 597 13.55 -3.90 8.52
CA GLN A 597 12.53 -4.49 9.38
C GLN A 597 13.12 -4.89 10.75
N PHE A 598 12.50 -4.41 11.83
CA PHE A 598 12.84 -4.82 13.19
C PHE A 598 11.90 -5.90 13.72
N TYR A 599 10.58 -5.64 13.64
CA TYR A 599 9.54 -6.53 14.16
C TYR A 599 9.03 -7.49 13.07
N GLY A 600 8.80 -8.75 13.46
CA GLY A 600 8.29 -9.79 12.57
C GLY A 600 6.76 -9.92 12.56
N SER A 601 6.06 -9.17 13.41
CA SER A 601 4.59 -9.17 13.51
C SER A 601 4.09 -7.87 14.17
N TYR A 602 2.78 -7.67 14.18
CA TYR A 602 2.13 -6.63 14.99
C TYR A 602 1.95 -7.02 16.46
N TYR A 603 2.25 -8.28 16.82
CA TYR A 603 1.94 -8.81 18.13
C TYR A 603 3.02 -8.50 19.15
N GLY A 604 2.62 -8.65 20.40
CA GLY A 604 3.50 -8.57 21.56
C GLY A 604 3.78 -7.18 22.09
N ARG A 605 4.53 -7.16 23.19
CA ARG A 605 4.89 -5.99 23.95
C ARG A 605 6.23 -5.44 23.42
N GLN A 606 6.21 -4.22 22.86
CA GLN A 606 7.34 -3.65 22.11
C GLN A 606 8.20 -2.66 22.91
N HIS A 607 7.60 -1.95 23.88
CA HIS A 607 8.30 -0.96 24.70
C HIS A 607 9.21 -1.64 25.73
N SER A 608 10.42 -1.11 25.94
CA SER A 608 11.44 -1.65 26.86
C SER A 608 11.01 -1.78 28.32
N HIS A 609 9.89 -1.17 28.72
CA HIS A 609 9.31 -1.34 30.06
C HIS A 609 9.00 -2.82 30.29
N TRP A 610 8.52 -3.49 29.25
CA TRP A 610 8.09 -4.88 29.30
C TRP A 610 9.24 -5.88 29.20
N ALA A 611 10.49 -5.43 29.23
CA ALA A 611 11.63 -6.35 29.33
C ALA A 611 11.69 -7.08 30.69
N VAL A 612 10.94 -6.60 31.69
CA VAL A 612 10.83 -7.20 33.02
C VAL A 612 9.38 -7.50 33.35
N ALA A 613 9.16 -8.30 34.40
CA ALA A 613 7.81 -8.61 34.88
C ALA A 613 7.04 -7.33 35.20
N ASP A 614 5.74 -7.33 34.91
CA ASP A 614 4.85 -6.18 35.14
C ASP A 614 4.18 -6.32 36.50
N PRO A 615 4.50 -5.47 37.50
CA PRO A 615 3.87 -5.56 38.82
C PRO A 615 2.35 -5.31 38.79
N GLY A 616 1.85 -4.61 37.76
CA GLY A 616 0.44 -4.32 37.55
C GLY A 616 -0.31 -5.43 36.79
N ASP A 617 0.39 -6.41 36.24
CA ASP A 617 -0.16 -7.55 35.52
C ASP A 617 0.67 -8.82 35.81
N PRO A 618 0.40 -9.52 36.92
CA PRO A 618 1.16 -10.73 37.31
C PRO A 618 1.07 -11.88 36.31
N ALA A 619 0.13 -11.83 35.36
CA ALA A 619 0.02 -12.82 34.28
C ALA A 619 0.98 -12.51 33.12
N TYR A 620 1.64 -11.36 33.12
CA TYR A 620 2.60 -11.00 32.09
C TYR A 620 3.89 -11.82 32.19
N ASP A 621 4.21 -12.53 31.10
CA ASP A 621 5.50 -13.19 30.90
C ASP A 621 6.45 -12.30 30.08
N PRO A 622 7.61 -11.88 30.65
CA PRO A 622 8.66 -11.17 29.92
C PRO A 622 9.16 -11.90 28.67
N ALA A 623 8.99 -13.23 28.55
CA ALA A 623 9.30 -13.96 27.32
C ALA A 623 8.46 -13.52 26.11
N HIS A 624 7.34 -12.83 26.33
CA HIS A 624 6.52 -12.23 25.28
C HIS A 624 7.04 -10.85 24.83
N PHE A 625 8.04 -10.28 25.50
CA PHE A 625 8.69 -9.02 25.09
C PHE A 625 9.46 -9.24 23.78
N ARG A 626 9.05 -8.52 22.73
CA ARG A 626 9.70 -8.57 21.40
C ARG A 626 10.00 -10.00 20.92
N ARG A 627 9.09 -10.93 21.21
CA ARG A 627 9.20 -12.33 20.80
C ARG A 627 9.17 -12.45 19.28
N LYS A 628 10.02 -13.31 18.72
CA LYS A 628 9.90 -13.72 17.31
C LYS A 628 8.61 -14.53 17.13
N ALA A 629 7.69 -14.01 16.32
CA ALA A 629 6.52 -14.77 15.90
C ALA A 629 6.92 -15.92 14.98
N THR A 630 6.22 -17.05 15.09
CA THR A 630 6.29 -18.10 14.08
C THR A 630 5.70 -17.60 12.76
N PHE A 631 6.07 -18.23 11.63
CA PHE A 631 5.49 -17.88 10.34
C PHE A 631 3.96 -18.00 10.34
N ALA A 632 3.42 -19.08 10.91
CA ALA A 632 2.00 -19.31 11.06
C ALA A 632 1.30 -18.24 11.92
N GLU A 633 1.94 -17.79 13.01
CA GLU A 633 1.41 -16.66 13.79
C GLU A 633 1.38 -15.38 12.94
N SER A 634 2.47 -15.04 12.24
CA SER A 634 2.55 -13.80 11.46
C SER A 634 1.53 -13.70 10.32
N VAL A 635 1.18 -14.81 9.65
CA VAL A 635 0.19 -14.85 8.56
C VAL A 635 -1.24 -15.15 9.02
N SER A 636 -1.48 -15.19 10.33
CA SER A 636 -2.80 -15.45 10.90
C SER A 636 -3.70 -14.22 10.79
N ASP A 637 -4.99 -14.45 10.52
CA ASP A 637 -6.00 -13.38 10.48
C ASP A 637 -6.40 -12.89 11.90
N HIS A 638 -5.87 -13.56 12.92
CA HIS A 638 -6.10 -13.19 14.31
C HIS A 638 -4.81 -13.22 15.11
N ALA A 639 -4.70 -12.28 16.06
CA ALA A 639 -3.64 -12.30 17.04
C ALA A 639 -3.64 -13.59 17.87
N PRO A 640 -2.46 -14.13 18.19
CA PRO A 640 -2.34 -15.38 18.94
C PRO A 640 -2.88 -15.24 20.35
N ALA A 641 -3.26 -16.37 20.96
CA ALA A 641 -3.94 -16.40 22.26
C ALA A 641 -3.15 -15.71 23.39
N TRP A 642 -1.82 -15.75 23.36
CA TRP A 642 -0.97 -15.10 24.38
C TRP A 642 -0.92 -13.57 24.25
N HIS A 643 -1.29 -13.01 23.09
CA HIS A 643 -1.39 -11.57 22.87
C HIS A 643 -2.77 -11.03 23.25
N ARG A 644 -3.81 -11.83 23.01
CA ARG A 644 -5.20 -11.53 23.36
C ARG A 644 -5.43 -11.68 24.84
#